data_AF-A0A8J5JYV4-F1
#
_entry.id   AF-A0A8J5JYV4-F1
#
_cell.length_a   1.000
_cell.length_b   1.000
_cell.length_c   1.000
_cell.angle_alpha   90.00
_cell.angle_beta   90.00
_cell.angle_gamma   90.00
#
_symmetry.space_group_name_H-M   'P 1'
#
loop_
_entity.id
_entity.type
_entity.pdbx_description
1 polymer ?
#
loop_
_entity_poly.entity_id
_entity_poly.type
_entity_poly.pdbx_seq_one_letter_code
_entity_poly.pdbx_strand_id
1 'polypeptide(L)'
;MGSASSKFKKYLQHGDEFAAMQVFQSSPELRSNLDPSASYGESHGHNTPLHYAAKHGMKHLLRTFLCDLGGNPNKKNADDESSVHCVCRVGQAKSPSAEDRRAACVVMILQWRGPVLQDGEKERAQLNAQDKKGNTALHYASASGLRKCVELLVAQGAGLFIENRDRLTPCDLAVRSTHHDVATYLESRMVFADSSDGVNEGELVGNEVETECDNEVYSGLRAQDLQEAKDQLLVETADMLHIPLFTAEALLRDNEWSKALLLEKWMTNAVQCCEEAGIAPPASALQLVAPTPPMITPSPPNSVITPPPPPHIPGESIEEDEDVEGEGQNLCEICYGEMRAWELGEHGGTSCQHQFCATCWESYLTLKIQEGGAHHILCPAVRCNILVDVDFIEKMVSPEIARKYLQFDIQAFVDRNKTIKWCPLPGCGRAVKFPEAELETQPFYFPNTKPPPKTSHAVDCGNGHFFCWECLGEAHSPSGCEQWIEWQSKVAEIKPEELRISSGETEDAANFLWLVTNSKPCPNCKSPIQKNEGCNHMKCSKCKFDFCWVCLESWKKHSSATGGYFRCNRFDAQSKADEKLGVLLSEATVRNHQMQELNRFIHYYTRFKNHQNSLKMEEPLLKTARDKMEVLATSLPSQEQQGQAAVEKGTRFVEEGVKELLKARRVLCGSYVYGYYLEDNGYNKTIFEYMQNELEEVTEKLSEMVARQYLVTPRGQIIATTLLARRRRHKFVRAVSRGLLPPETPPSLRRSRKRRLPGLMGMDPADDEVDADDDDNDGEGDIDVVLMVCLGLEL
;
A
#
# COMPACT_ATOMS: atom_id res chain seq x y z
N MET A 1 -19.80 58.59 -43.65
CA MET A 1 -19.30 57.39 -44.36
C MET A 1 -17.86 57.17 -43.93
N GLY A 2 -17.56 56.12 -43.15
CA GLY A 2 -16.19 55.86 -42.68
C GLY A 2 -15.27 55.32 -43.78
N SER A 3 -13.96 55.50 -43.64
CA SER A 3 -12.94 54.95 -44.55
C SER A 3 -12.99 53.42 -44.59
N ALA A 4 -12.45 52.81 -45.65
CA ALA A 4 -12.38 51.34 -45.79
C ALA A 4 -11.69 50.69 -44.58
N SER A 5 -10.63 51.32 -44.05
CA SER A 5 -9.92 50.89 -42.83
C SER A 5 -10.81 50.94 -41.59
N SER A 6 -11.60 52.02 -41.40
CA SER A 6 -12.52 52.12 -40.26
C SER A 6 -13.66 51.08 -40.33
N LYS A 7 -14.19 50.80 -41.54
CA LYS A 7 -15.19 49.75 -41.74
C LYS A 7 -14.61 48.36 -41.45
N PHE A 8 -13.42 48.06 -41.98
CA PHE A 8 -12.71 46.80 -41.73
C PHE A 8 -12.45 46.56 -40.25
N LYS A 9 -11.94 47.57 -39.53
CA LYS A 9 -11.72 47.51 -38.08
C LYS A 9 -13.03 47.23 -37.32
N LYS A 10 -14.14 47.86 -37.72
CA LYS A 10 -15.45 47.60 -37.11
C LYS A 10 -15.89 46.14 -37.34
N TYR A 11 -15.76 45.62 -38.56
CA TYR A 11 -16.13 44.22 -38.86
C TYR A 11 -15.25 43.21 -38.09
N LEU A 12 -13.94 43.46 -37.99
CA LEU A 12 -13.04 42.65 -37.15
C LEU A 12 -13.47 42.63 -35.67
N GLN A 13 -13.86 43.78 -35.12
CA GLN A 13 -14.32 43.87 -33.73
C GLN A 13 -15.63 43.09 -33.50
N HIS A 14 -16.56 43.13 -34.46
CA HIS A 14 -17.87 42.48 -34.36
C HIS A 14 -17.85 41.00 -34.70
N GLY A 15 -16.77 40.47 -35.29
CA GLY A 15 -16.69 39.05 -35.63
C GLY A 15 -17.24 38.68 -37.01
N ASP A 16 -17.52 39.66 -37.89
CA ASP A 16 -18.06 39.40 -39.23
C ASP A 16 -16.92 39.16 -40.24
N GLU A 17 -16.52 37.90 -40.36
CA GLU A 17 -15.44 37.48 -41.26
C GLU A 17 -15.76 37.80 -42.72
N PHE A 18 -16.99 37.58 -43.19
CA PHE A 18 -17.35 37.75 -44.59
C PHE A 18 -17.31 39.23 -45.00
N ALA A 19 -17.93 40.11 -44.21
CA ALA A 19 -17.90 41.54 -44.48
C ALA A 19 -16.48 42.12 -44.36
N ALA A 20 -15.69 41.65 -43.38
CA ALA A 20 -14.29 42.05 -43.26
C ALA A 20 -13.47 41.62 -44.48
N MET A 21 -13.63 40.38 -44.95
CA MET A 21 -12.91 39.86 -46.11
C MET A 21 -13.30 40.60 -47.41
N GLN A 22 -14.58 40.91 -47.58
CA GLN A 22 -15.07 41.65 -48.75
C GLN A 22 -14.42 43.04 -48.83
N VAL A 23 -14.37 43.78 -47.70
CA VAL A 23 -13.72 45.10 -47.64
C VAL A 23 -12.21 44.99 -47.86
N PHE A 24 -11.57 43.93 -47.34
CA PHE A 24 -10.15 43.66 -47.54
C PHE A 24 -9.81 43.37 -49.01
N GLN A 25 -10.65 42.59 -49.70
CA GLN A 25 -10.46 42.27 -51.12
C GLN A 25 -10.76 43.45 -52.04
N SER A 26 -11.78 44.26 -51.72
CA SER A 26 -12.20 45.39 -52.56
C SER A 26 -11.26 46.59 -52.49
N SER A 27 -10.35 46.65 -51.50
CA SER A 27 -9.55 47.85 -51.19
C SER A 27 -8.05 47.54 -51.27
N PRO A 28 -7.39 47.76 -52.43
CA PRO A 28 -5.96 47.45 -52.61
C PRO A 28 -5.04 48.26 -51.66
N GLU A 29 -5.41 49.49 -51.34
CA GLU A 29 -4.70 50.36 -50.38
C GLU A 29 -4.67 49.78 -48.95
N LEU A 30 -5.74 49.08 -48.56
CA LEU A 30 -5.80 48.44 -47.24
C LEU A 30 -4.89 47.20 -47.21
N ARG A 31 -4.76 46.49 -48.33
CA ARG A 31 -3.91 45.29 -48.41
C ARG A 31 -2.42 45.60 -48.35
N SER A 32 -1.98 46.73 -48.91
CA SER A 32 -0.57 47.12 -48.89
C SER A 32 -0.14 47.75 -47.55
N ASN A 33 -1.08 48.40 -46.84
CA ASN A 33 -0.74 49.25 -45.68
C ASN A 33 -1.16 48.65 -44.33
N LEU A 34 -1.86 47.50 -44.32
CA LEU A 34 -2.27 46.84 -43.07
C LEU A 34 -1.10 46.04 -42.48
N ASP A 35 -0.58 46.49 -41.35
CA ASP A 35 0.31 45.69 -40.50
C ASP A 35 -0.54 44.88 -39.49
N PRO A 36 -0.59 43.53 -39.58
CA PRO A 36 -1.34 42.69 -38.65
C PRO A 36 -0.81 42.72 -37.22
N SER A 37 0.42 43.20 -37.02
CA SER A 37 1.06 43.37 -35.72
C SER A 37 0.87 44.77 -35.14
N ALA A 38 0.39 45.76 -35.90
CA ALA A 38 0.16 47.10 -35.38
C ALA A 38 -0.96 47.11 -34.33
N SER A 39 -0.69 47.68 -33.16
CA SER A 39 -1.70 47.82 -32.09
C SER A 39 -2.69 48.92 -32.46
N TYR A 40 -3.99 48.68 -32.24
CA TYR A 40 -5.01 49.70 -32.48
C TYR A 40 -5.08 50.81 -31.41
N GLY A 41 -4.17 50.81 -30.42
CA GLY A 41 -4.03 51.85 -29.40
C GLY A 41 -4.63 51.50 -28.04
N GLU A 42 -4.46 52.39 -27.06
CA GLU A 42 -4.90 52.21 -25.66
C GLU A 42 -6.41 52.01 -25.53
N SER A 43 -7.22 52.74 -26.31
CA SER A 43 -8.69 52.63 -26.30
C SER A 43 -9.24 51.26 -26.71
N HIS A 44 -8.38 50.40 -27.28
CA HIS A 44 -8.71 49.04 -27.68
C HIS A 44 -7.85 47.99 -26.95
N GLY A 45 -7.22 48.35 -25.84
CA GLY A 45 -6.39 47.45 -25.05
C GLY A 45 -5.20 46.90 -25.83
N HIS A 46 -4.60 47.72 -26.71
CA HIS A 46 -3.47 47.34 -27.57
C HIS A 46 -3.68 46.07 -28.42
N ASN A 47 -4.93 45.65 -28.64
CA ASN A 47 -5.23 44.52 -29.49
C ASN A 47 -4.81 44.82 -30.95
N THR A 48 -4.13 43.86 -31.57
CA THR A 48 -3.74 43.92 -32.98
C THR A 48 -4.86 43.35 -33.87
N PRO A 49 -4.87 43.60 -35.19
CA PRO A 49 -5.76 42.93 -36.13
C PRO A 49 -5.74 41.40 -35.97
N LEU A 50 -4.55 40.84 -35.70
CA LEU A 50 -4.34 39.41 -35.48
C LEU A 50 -5.07 38.90 -34.22
N HIS A 51 -5.08 39.67 -33.11
CA HIS A 51 -5.83 39.31 -31.90
C HIS A 51 -7.34 39.23 -32.15
N TYR A 52 -7.91 40.16 -32.93
CA TYR A 52 -9.34 40.14 -33.25
C TYR A 52 -9.72 38.98 -34.19
N ALA A 53 -8.89 38.73 -35.21
CA ALA A 53 -9.06 37.57 -36.09
C ALA A 53 -9.01 36.25 -35.31
N ALA A 54 -8.04 36.14 -34.38
CA ALA A 54 -7.90 35.01 -33.47
C ALA A 54 -9.10 34.86 -32.52
N LYS A 55 -9.52 35.94 -31.85
CA LYS A 55 -10.62 35.95 -30.88
C LYS A 55 -11.93 35.41 -31.46
N HIS A 56 -12.22 35.74 -32.71
CA HIS A 56 -13.44 35.31 -33.40
C HIS A 56 -13.28 34.04 -34.24
N GLY A 57 -12.07 33.50 -34.37
CA GLY A 57 -11.80 32.30 -35.17
C GLY A 57 -11.97 32.53 -36.68
N MET A 58 -11.56 33.70 -37.18
CA MET A 58 -11.65 34.09 -38.59
C MET A 58 -10.54 33.40 -39.42
N LYS A 59 -10.76 32.14 -39.77
CA LYS A 59 -9.77 31.25 -40.40
C LYS A 59 -9.14 31.86 -41.67
N HIS A 60 -9.91 32.49 -42.54
CA HIS A 60 -9.41 32.99 -43.82
C HIS A 60 -8.54 34.23 -43.64
N LEU A 61 -8.99 35.18 -42.81
CA LEU A 61 -8.23 36.38 -42.49
C LEU A 61 -6.96 36.06 -41.70
N LEU A 62 -7.05 35.14 -40.75
CA LEU A 62 -5.89 34.69 -39.96
C LEU A 62 -4.81 34.07 -40.87
N ARG A 63 -5.20 33.25 -41.86
CA ARG A 63 -4.27 32.70 -42.84
C ARG A 63 -3.56 33.80 -43.63
N THR A 64 -4.29 34.78 -44.15
CA THR A 64 -3.71 35.90 -44.89
C THR A 64 -2.77 36.74 -44.02
N PHE A 65 -3.14 36.99 -42.76
CA PHE A 65 -2.29 37.76 -41.85
C PHE A 65 -0.99 37.05 -41.49
N LEU A 66 -1.02 35.73 -41.30
CA LEU A 66 0.17 34.95 -40.94
C LEU A 66 1.05 34.61 -42.14
N CYS A 67 0.46 34.23 -43.28
CA CYS A 67 1.21 33.76 -44.45
C CYS A 67 1.60 34.89 -45.42
N ASP A 68 0.68 35.83 -45.69
CA ASP A 68 0.87 36.82 -46.76
C ASP A 68 1.44 38.15 -46.23
N LEU A 69 1.10 38.52 -44.99
CA LEU A 69 1.48 39.79 -44.36
C LEU A 69 2.51 39.66 -43.22
N GLY A 70 2.95 38.44 -42.88
CA GLY A 70 4.01 38.20 -41.90
C GLY A 70 3.69 38.64 -40.46
N GLY A 71 2.41 38.65 -40.06
CA GLY A 71 2.00 39.06 -38.71
C GLY A 71 2.60 38.18 -37.61
N ASN A 72 3.15 38.79 -36.55
CA ASN A 72 3.72 38.06 -35.42
C ASN A 72 2.63 37.68 -34.37
N PRO A 73 2.34 36.37 -34.16
CA PRO A 73 1.35 35.90 -33.18
C PRO A 73 1.80 36.02 -31.72
N ASN A 74 3.11 36.21 -31.46
CA ASN A 74 3.69 36.37 -30.12
C ASN A 74 3.50 37.77 -29.54
N LYS A 75 3.09 38.74 -30.36
CA LYS A 75 2.85 40.11 -29.88
C LYS A 75 1.73 40.09 -28.85
N LYS A 76 1.97 40.74 -27.71
CA LYS A 76 1.05 40.79 -26.57
C LYS A 76 0.17 42.03 -26.62
N ASN A 77 -1.08 41.89 -26.17
CA ASN A 77 -2.00 43.01 -25.97
C ASN A 77 -1.81 43.65 -24.57
N ALA A 78 -2.70 44.57 -24.18
CA ALA A 78 -2.63 45.24 -22.88
C ALA A 78 -2.79 44.29 -21.68
N ASP A 79 -3.33 43.09 -21.88
CA ASP A 79 -3.54 42.06 -20.85
C ASP A 79 -2.44 40.98 -20.86
N ASP A 80 -1.36 41.22 -21.59
CA ASP A 80 -0.28 40.26 -21.88
C ASP A 80 -0.74 38.99 -22.63
N GLU A 81 -1.94 39.01 -23.23
CA GLU A 81 -2.47 37.92 -24.04
C GLU A 81 -1.79 37.91 -25.42
N SER A 82 -1.38 36.72 -25.88
CA SER A 82 -0.95 36.50 -27.26
C SER A 82 -2.12 36.15 -28.19
N SER A 83 -1.88 36.08 -29.49
CA SER A 83 -2.92 35.65 -30.45
C SER A 83 -3.42 34.23 -30.16
N VAL A 84 -2.56 33.34 -29.63
CA VAL A 84 -2.94 31.97 -29.23
C VAL A 84 -3.96 31.98 -28.07
N HIS A 85 -3.77 32.84 -27.06
CA HIS A 85 -4.73 33.01 -25.96
C HIS A 85 -6.12 33.40 -26.47
N CYS A 86 -6.16 34.32 -27.45
CA CYS A 86 -7.41 34.79 -28.03
C CYS A 86 -8.14 33.70 -28.82
N VAL A 87 -7.43 32.82 -29.55
CA VAL A 87 -8.08 31.69 -30.26
C VAL A 87 -8.73 30.72 -29.28
N CYS A 88 -8.07 30.42 -28.17
CA CYS A 88 -8.52 29.48 -27.16
C CYS A 88 -9.62 30.02 -26.24
N ARG A 89 -9.96 31.31 -26.35
CA ARG A 89 -11.02 31.96 -25.56
C ARG A 89 -12.36 31.93 -26.29
N VAL A 90 -13.36 31.28 -25.69
CA VAL A 90 -14.72 31.18 -26.24
C VAL A 90 -15.76 31.72 -25.26
N GLY A 91 -16.74 32.46 -25.77
CA GLY A 91 -17.96 32.78 -25.04
C GLY A 91 -18.95 31.62 -25.10
N GLN A 92 -19.85 31.51 -24.12
CA GLN A 92 -20.74 30.36 -23.80
C GLN A 92 -21.54 29.67 -24.94
N ALA A 93 -21.50 30.14 -26.19
CA ALA A 93 -22.21 29.54 -27.33
C ALA A 93 -21.34 28.49 -28.06
N LYS A 94 -21.47 27.23 -27.65
CA LYS A 94 -20.81 26.05 -28.26
C LYS A 94 -21.53 25.64 -29.56
N SER A 95 -21.06 26.10 -30.72
CA SER A 95 -21.38 25.42 -31.98
C SER A 95 -20.20 24.50 -32.37
N PRO A 96 -20.43 23.23 -32.75
CA PRO A 96 -19.35 22.33 -33.20
C PRO A 96 -18.50 22.91 -34.33
N SER A 97 -19.12 23.67 -35.23
CA SER A 97 -18.44 24.41 -36.31
C SER A 97 -17.47 25.48 -35.80
N ALA A 98 -17.69 26.05 -34.61
CA ALA A 98 -16.76 27.03 -34.03
C ALA A 98 -15.50 26.36 -33.45
N GLU A 99 -15.61 25.14 -32.93
CA GLU A 99 -14.44 24.39 -32.44
C GLU A 99 -13.50 24.00 -33.59
N ASP A 100 -14.03 23.46 -34.69
CA ASP A 100 -13.22 23.09 -35.86
C ASP A 100 -12.52 24.28 -36.50
N ARG A 101 -13.21 25.42 -36.58
CA ARG A 101 -12.62 26.66 -37.09
C ARG A 101 -11.48 27.14 -36.19
N ARG A 102 -11.62 27.04 -34.88
CA ARG A 102 -10.58 27.44 -33.92
C ARG A 102 -9.41 26.46 -33.91
N ALA A 103 -9.66 25.15 -33.97
CA ALA A 103 -8.61 24.16 -34.13
C ALA A 103 -7.78 24.44 -35.40
N ALA A 104 -8.43 24.76 -36.52
CA ALA A 104 -7.73 25.16 -37.74
C ALA A 104 -6.92 26.46 -37.55
N CYS A 105 -7.44 27.44 -36.80
CA CYS A 105 -6.70 28.66 -36.47
C CYS A 105 -5.47 28.36 -35.58
N VAL A 106 -5.61 27.48 -34.59
CA VAL A 106 -4.50 27.03 -33.73
C VAL A 106 -3.42 26.36 -34.58
N VAL A 107 -3.78 25.44 -35.49
CA VAL A 107 -2.81 24.81 -36.41
C VAL A 107 -2.04 25.85 -37.23
N MET A 108 -2.73 26.85 -37.78
CA MET A 108 -2.08 27.91 -38.56
C MET A 108 -1.08 28.72 -37.72
N ILE A 109 -1.44 29.06 -36.47
CA ILE A 109 -0.52 29.79 -35.58
C ILE A 109 0.67 28.90 -35.17
N LEU A 110 0.46 27.61 -34.91
CA LEU A 110 1.51 26.66 -34.55
C LEU A 110 2.50 26.40 -35.70
N GLN A 111 2.03 26.47 -36.94
CA GLN A 111 2.86 26.36 -38.15
C GLN A 111 3.63 27.64 -38.48
N TRP A 112 3.33 28.78 -37.84
CA TRP A 112 4.02 30.04 -38.08
C TRP A 112 5.52 29.92 -37.77
N ARG A 113 6.34 30.49 -38.65
CA ARG A 113 7.79 30.56 -38.52
C ARG A 113 8.21 32.01 -38.75
N GLY A 114 8.71 32.65 -37.69
CA GLY A 114 9.17 34.02 -37.71
C GLY A 114 10.61 34.17 -38.24
N PRO A 115 11.25 35.33 -37.97
CA PRO A 115 12.63 35.58 -38.37
C PRO A 115 13.60 34.55 -37.77
N VAL A 116 14.76 34.38 -38.43
CA VAL A 116 15.83 33.49 -37.97
C VAL A 116 16.50 34.13 -36.75
N LEU A 117 16.52 33.40 -35.64
CA LEU A 117 17.23 33.79 -34.41
C LEU A 117 18.74 33.60 -34.59
N GLN A 118 19.53 34.10 -33.64
CA GLN A 118 21.00 34.02 -33.69
C GLN A 118 21.52 32.57 -33.78
N ASP A 119 20.75 31.61 -33.28
CA ASP A 119 21.09 30.19 -33.25
C ASP A 119 20.69 29.42 -34.53
N GLY A 120 20.23 30.12 -35.57
CA GLY A 120 19.81 29.50 -36.85
C GLY A 120 18.40 28.90 -36.86
N GLU A 121 17.75 28.78 -35.69
CA GLU A 121 16.35 28.39 -35.60
C GLU A 121 15.39 29.55 -35.93
N LYS A 122 14.27 29.26 -36.60
CA LYS A 122 13.21 30.25 -36.84
C LYS A 122 12.34 30.42 -35.60
N GLU A 123 11.99 31.66 -35.26
CA GLU A 123 11.07 31.95 -34.15
C GLU A 123 9.74 31.18 -34.31
N ARG A 124 9.24 30.59 -33.22
CA ARG A 124 7.98 29.82 -33.18
C ARG A 124 6.94 30.52 -32.30
N ALA A 125 5.69 30.10 -32.42
CA ALA A 125 4.62 30.59 -31.56
C ALA A 125 4.88 30.17 -30.09
N GLN A 126 4.87 31.13 -29.16
CA GLN A 126 5.10 30.91 -27.74
C GLN A 126 3.85 30.35 -27.06
N LEU A 127 3.86 29.05 -26.73
CA LEU A 127 2.72 28.36 -26.10
C LEU A 127 2.65 28.55 -24.59
N ASN A 128 3.82 28.74 -23.97
CA ASN A 128 3.96 28.89 -22.52
C ASN A 128 3.93 30.35 -22.05
N ALA A 129 3.65 31.29 -22.96
CA ALA A 129 3.45 32.69 -22.58
C ALA A 129 2.27 32.80 -21.60
N GLN A 130 2.47 33.54 -20.51
CA GLN A 130 1.42 33.82 -19.52
C GLN A 130 0.85 35.23 -19.71
N ASP A 131 -0.45 35.34 -19.50
CA ASP A 131 -1.16 36.61 -19.40
C ASP A 131 -0.96 37.27 -18.01
N LYS A 132 -1.56 38.45 -17.81
CA LYS A 132 -1.53 39.15 -16.50
C LYS A 132 -2.11 38.35 -15.34
N LYS A 133 -2.88 37.29 -15.57
CA LYS A 133 -3.42 36.40 -14.53
C LYS A 133 -2.57 35.16 -14.33
N GLY A 134 -1.48 34.99 -15.08
CA GLY A 134 -0.65 33.78 -15.08
C GLY A 134 -1.22 32.64 -15.92
N ASN A 135 -2.31 32.85 -16.67
CA ASN A 135 -2.91 31.82 -17.50
C ASN A 135 -2.14 31.71 -18.82
N THR A 136 -1.91 30.47 -19.27
CA THR A 136 -1.41 30.15 -20.61
C THR A 136 -2.56 29.94 -21.59
N ALA A 137 -2.26 29.80 -22.88
CA ALA A 137 -3.27 29.43 -23.88
C ALA A 137 -3.98 28.10 -23.55
N LEU A 138 -3.25 27.15 -22.96
CA LEU A 138 -3.80 25.86 -22.54
C LEU A 138 -4.85 26.03 -21.42
N HIS A 139 -4.64 26.94 -20.46
CA HIS A 139 -5.62 27.26 -19.43
C HIS A 139 -6.97 27.71 -20.02
N TYR A 140 -6.95 28.56 -21.04
CA TYR A 140 -8.17 29.03 -21.71
C TYR A 140 -8.84 27.95 -22.55
N ALA A 141 -8.05 27.12 -23.25
CA ALA A 141 -8.57 26.00 -24.03
C ALA A 141 -9.27 24.98 -23.12
N SER A 142 -8.66 24.67 -21.98
CA SER A 142 -9.20 23.79 -20.94
C SER A 142 -10.47 24.35 -20.30
N ALA A 143 -10.46 25.62 -19.90
CA ALA A 143 -11.62 26.26 -19.29
C ALA A 143 -12.82 26.39 -20.26
N SER A 144 -12.55 26.44 -21.57
CA SER A 144 -13.57 26.54 -22.63
C SER A 144 -14.06 25.17 -23.13
N GLY A 145 -13.34 24.09 -22.80
CA GLY A 145 -13.66 22.72 -23.24
C GLY A 145 -13.33 22.45 -24.71
N LEU A 146 -12.32 23.12 -25.27
CA LEU A 146 -11.92 22.96 -26.67
C LEU A 146 -10.98 21.76 -26.84
N ARG A 147 -11.54 20.54 -26.84
CA ARG A 147 -10.77 19.29 -26.87
C ARG A 147 -9.74 19.25 -28.00
N LYS A 148 -10.12 19.56 -29.23
CA LYS A 148 -9.19 19.53 -30.38
C LYS A 148 -8.05 20.54 -30.24
N CYS A 149 -8.33 21.71 -29.68
CA CYS A 149 -7.30 22.73 -29.44
C CYS A 149 -6.33 22.28 -28.34
N VAL A 150 -6.84 21.65 -27.27
CA VAL A 150 -6.02 21.07 -26.20
C VAL A 150 -5.09 19.98 -26.75
N GLU A 151 -5.63 19.03 -27.53
CA GLU A 151 -4.84 17.95 -28.14
C GLU A 151 -3.70 18.51 -29.01
N LEU A 152 -3.98 19.52 -29.84
CA LEU A 152 -2.98 20.18 -30.70
C LEU A 152 -1.91 20.94 -29.93
N LEU A 153 -2.30 21.68 -28.87
CA LEU A 153 -1.35 22.43 -28.04
C LEU A 153 -0.41 21.49 -27.29
N VAL A 154 -0.96 20.41 -26.72
CA VAL A 154 -0.17 19.40 -26.00
C VAL A 154 0.77 18.67 -26.95
N ALA A 155 0.32 18.31 -28.16
CA ALA A 155 1.16 17.66 -29.18
C ALA A 155 2.34 18.54 -29.65
N GLN A 156 2.29 19.86 -29.44
CA GLN A 156 3.39 20.79 -29.74
C GLN A 156 4.21 21.18 -28.51
N GLY A 157 4.05 20.49 -27.37
CA GLY A 157 4.86 20.71 -26.17
C GLY A 157 4.41 21.88 -25.29
N ALA A 158 3.12 22.21 -25.26
CA ALA A 158 2.59 23.17 -24.29
C ALA A 158 2.81 22.67 -22.84
N GLY A 159 3.29 23.54 -21.96
CA GLY A 159 3.58 23.23 -20.57
C GLY A 159 2.32 22.85 -19.79
N LEU A 160 2.25 21.59 -19.36
CA LEU A 160 1.09 21.02 -18.67
C LEU A 160 1.02 21.43 -17.19
N PHE A 161 2.16 21.64 -16.54
CA PHE A 161 2.29 21.86 -15.10
C PHE A 161 2.36 23.35 -14.71
N ILE A 162 2.17 24.27 -15.65
CA ILE A 162 2.24 25.71 -15.38
C ILE A 162 1.04 26.12 -14.53
N GLU A 163 1.29 26.75 -13.39
CA GLU A 163 0.25 27.28 -12.50
C GLU A 163 -0.04 28.76 -12.78
N ASN A 164 -1.31 29.14 -12.69
CA ASN A 164 -1.72 30.54 -12.70
C ASN A 164 -1.59 31.20 -11.31
N ARG A 165 -2.00 32.47 -11.18
CA ARG A 165 -1.95 33.19 -9.88
C ARG A 165 -2.80 32.57 -8.76
N ASP A 166 -3.81 31.77 -9.12
CA ASP A 166 -4.65 31.02 -8.18
C ASP A 166 -4.06 29.65 -7.82
N ARG A 167 -2.86 29.30 -8.31
CA ARG A 167 -2.22 27.97 -8.20
C ARG A 167 -3.05 26.86 -8.84
N LEU A 168 -3.74 27.17 -9.93
CA LEU A 168 -4.52 26.21 -10.71
C LEU A 168 -3.76 25.89 -11.98
N THR A 169 -3.67 24.60 -12.30
CA THR A 169 -3.16 24.09 -13.58
C THR A 169 -4.27 24.13 -14.65
N PRO A 170 -3.92 23.94 -15.94
CA PRO A 170 -4.92 23.80 -16.99
C PRO A 170 -5.91 22.66 -16.75
N CYS A 171 -5.47 21.56 -16.11
CA CYS A 171 -6.35 20.45 -15.75
C CYS A 171 -7.36 20.89 -14.68
N ASP A 172 -6.92 21.59 -13.63
CA ASP A 172 -7.82 22.09 -12.57
C ASP A 172 -8.90 23.04 -13.11
N LEU A 173 -8.57 23.84 -14.12
CA LEU A 173 -9.54 24.70 -14.79
C LEU A 173 -10.56 23.91 -15.61
N ALA A 174 -10.17 22.82 -16.29
CA ALA A 174 -11.11 21.95 -16.98
C ALA A 174 -12.10 21.32 -15.99
N VAL A 175 -11.61 20.89 -14.81
CA VAL A 175 -12.44 20.34 -13.73
C VAL A 175 -13.41 21.39 -13.20
N ARG A 176 -12.92 22.60 -12.91
CA ARG A 176 -13.75 23.71 -12.41
C ARG A 176 -14.84 24.13 -13.41
N SER A 177 -14.57 24.01 -14.70
CA SER A 177 -15.52 24.25 -15.79
C SER A 177 -16.36 23.02 -16.17
N THR A 178 -16.28 21.91 -15.42
CA THR A 178 -17.00 20.64 -15.64
C THR A 178 -16.76 19.98 -17.01
N HIS A 179 -15.55 20.13 -17.56
CA HIS A 179 -15.12 19.51 -18.83
C HIS A 179 -14.29 18.24 -18.56
N HIS A 180 -14.99 17.17 -18.20
CA HIS A 180 -14.38 15.90 -17.77
C HIS A 180 -13.56 15.21 -18.86
N ASP A 181 -13.98 15.31 -20.12
CA ASP A 181 -13.30 14.72 -21.28
C ASP A 181 -11.92 15.35 -21.54
N VAL A 182 -11.82 16.67 -21.38
CA VAL A 182 -10.57 17.42 -21.47
C VAL A 182 -9.70 17.17 -20.25
N ALA A 183 -10.29 17.11 -19.05
CA ALA A 183 -9.57 16.81 -17.81
C ALA A 183 -8.92 15.41 -17.86
N THR A 184 -9.64 14.37 -18.27
CA THR A 184 -9.08 13.00 -18.41
C THR A 184 -7.97 12.94 -19.47
N TYR A 185 -8.12 13.65 -20.59
CA TYR A 185 -7.05 13.73 -21.59
C TYR A 185 -5.79 14.39 -21.02
N LEU A 186 -5.93 15.54 -20.34
CA LEU A 186 -4.81 16.24 -19.72
C LEU A 186 -4.17 15.39 -18.62
N GLU A 187 -4.97 14.76 -17.75
CA GLU A 187 -4.49 13.84 -16.72
C GLU A 187 -3.61 12.74 -17.32
N SER A 188 -4.08 12.05 -18.37
CA SER A 188 -3.28 11.00 -19.03
C SER A 188 -1.93 11.53 -19.51
N ARG A 189 -1.90 12.71 -20.13
CA ARG A 189 -0.67 13.34 -20.61
C ARG A 189 0.23 13.85 -19.49
N MET A 190 -0.34 14.22 -18.34
CA MET A 190 0.40 14.72 -17.19
C MET A 190 1.08 13.59 -16.42
N VAL A 191 0.39 12.46 -16.17
CA VAL A 191 1.05 11.36 -15.42
C VAL A 191 2.11 10.68 -16.28
N PHE A 192 1.91 10.58 -17.60
CA PHE A 192 2.87 10.01 -18.55
C PHE A 192 3.71 11.06 -19.28
N ALA A 193 3.80 12.29 -18.77
CA ALA A 193 4.76 13.24 -19.30
C ALA A 193 6.17 12.67 -19.03
N ASP A 194 6.91 12.34 -20.09
CA ASP A 194 8.32 11.99 -19.99
C ASP A 194 9.00 13.12 -19.23
N SER A 195 9.43 12.85 -18.00
CA SER A 195 10.39 13.70 -17.33
C SER A 195 11.60 13.76 -18.26
N SER A 196 11.91 14.95 -18.77
CA SER A 196 13.13 15.22 -19.53
C SER A 196 14.41 14.89 -18.75
N ASP A 197 14.27 14.63 -17.45
CA ASP A 197 15.24 13.91 -16.67
C ASP A 197 15.06 12.43 -16.99
N GLY A 198 15.97 11.91 -17.82
CA GLY A 198 16.16 10.48 -18.05
C GLY A 198 16.60 9.74 -16.79
N VAL A 199 15.85 9.90 -15.70
CA VAL A 199 15.95 9.03 -14.55
C VAL A 199 15.38 7.71 -15.01
N ASN A 200 16.29 6.83 -15.40
CA ASN A 200 16.01 5.44 -15.64
C ASN A 200 15.17 4.96 -14.44
N GLU A 201 14.05 4.25 -14.66
CA GLU A 201 13.33 3.62 -13.55
C GLU A 201 14.30 2.76 -12.72
N GLY A 202 15.39 2.27 -13.35
CA GLY A 202 16.54 1.61 -12.73
C GLY A 202 17.62 2.47 -12.06
N GLU A 203 17.56 3.81 -12.07
CA GLU A 203 18.47 4.71 -11.32
C GLU A 203 17.81 5.34 -10.08
N LEU A 204 16.49 5.59 -10.09
CA LEU A 204 15.72 5.90 -8.86
C LEU A 204 15.72 4.72 -7.88
N VAL A 205 15.79 3.53 -8.47
CA VAL A 205 16.11 2.23 -7.92
C VAL A 205 17.64 2.14 -7.80
N GLY A 206 18.22 2.78 -6.79
CA GLY A 206 19.65 2.66 -6.54
C GLY A 206 20.05 1.18 -6.36
N ASN A 207 20.88 0.68 -7.28
CA ASN A 207 21.42 -0.69 -7.37
C ASN A 207 22.22 -1.19 -6.14
N GLU A 208 22.18 -0.52 -4.98
CA GLU A 208 22.96 -0.90 -3.80
C GLU A 208 22.12 -1.10 -2.52
N VAL A 209 20.78 -0.94 -2.54
CA VAL A 209 19.93 -1.13 -1.33
C VAL A 209 18.63 -1.93 -1.56
N GLU A 210 18.39 -2.45 -2.76
CA GLU A 210 17.15 -3.20 -3.04
C GLU A 210 17.05 -4.57 -2.35
N THR A 211 18.15 -5.17 -1.93
CA THR A 211 18.11 -6.56 -1.46
C THR A 211 17.65 -6.75 -0.01
N GLU A 212 17.55 -5.69 0.81
CA GLU A 212 17.25 -5.83 2.26
C GLU A 212 15.91 -5.25 2.72
N CYS A 213 15.19 -4.50 1.89
CA CYS A 213 13.98 -3.78 2.31
C CYS A 213 12.69 -4.19 1.61
N ASP A 214 12.74 -5.12 0.65
CA ASP A 214 11.61 -5.41 -0.23
C ASP A 214 10.78 -6.66 0.15
N ASN A 215 11.28 -7.51 1.05
CA ASN A 215 10.48 -8.62 1.55
C ASN A 215 9.86 -8.25 2.90
N GLU A 216 8.54 -8.03 2.88
CA GLU A 216 7.76 -8.18 4.11
C GLU A 216 8.09 -9.53 4.71
N VAL A 217 8.40 -9.55 6.00
CA VAL A 217 8.88 -10.75 6.71
C VAL A 217 7.87 -11.90 6.63
N TYR A 218 6.60 -11.60 6.35
CA TYR A 218 5.50 -12.55 6.32
C TYR A 218 4.93 -12.75 4.90
N SER A 219 4.23 -13.86 4.70
CA SER A 219 3.51 -14.15 3.45
C SER A 219 2.07 -14.54 3.71
N GLY A 220 1.12 -13.90 3.02
CA GLY A 220 -0.28 -14.32 3.01
C GLY A 220 -0.47 -15.61 2.20
N LEU A 221 -1.21 -16.58 2.74
CA LEU A 221 -1.48 -17.88 2.16
C LEU A 221 -2.96 -18.02 1.82
N ARG A 222 -3.25 -18.48 0.59
CA ARG A 222 -4.58 -18.92 0.15
C ARG A 222 -4.82 -20.36 0.59
N ALA A 223 -6.06 -20.82 0.49
CA ALA A 223 -6.42 -22.21 0.79
C ALA A 223 -5.57 -23.22 -0.01
N GLN A 224 -5.27 -22.93 -1.28
CA GLN A 224 -4.39 -23.76 -2.10
C GLN A 224 -2.95 -23.77 -1.55
N ASP A 225 -2.40 -22.60 -1.19
CA ASP A 225 -1.04 -22.51 -0.66
C ASP A 225 -0.92 -23.23 0.70
N LEU A 226 -1.99 -23.24 1.49
CA LEU A 226 -2.08 -24.02 2.73
C LEU A 226 -2.12 -25.52 2.48
N GLN A 227 -2.87 -25.96 1.47
CA GLN A 227 -2.90 -27.36 1.06
C GLN A 227 -1.51 -27.80 0.58
N GLU A 228 -0.85 -27.01 -0.27
CA GLU A 228 0.52 -27.27 -0.73
C GLU A 228 1.51 -27.33 0.43
N ALA A 229 1.39 -26.44 1.43
CA ALA A 229 2.22 -26.49 2.64
C ALA A 229 1.96 -27.75 3.50
N LYS A 230 0.70 -28.21 3.58
CA LYS A 230 0.33 -29.47 4.24
C LYS A 230 0.92 -30.66 3.49
N ASP A 231 0.73 -30.72 2.18
CA ASP A 231 1.21 -31.79 1.31
C ASP A 231 2.74 -31.87 1.34
N GLN A 232 3.43 -30.74 1.36
CA GLN A 232 4.88 -30.69 1.51
C GLN A 232 5.33 -31.29 2.85
N LEU A 233 4.65 -30.97 3.96
CA LEU A 233 4.95 -31.56 5.27
C LEU A 233 4.71 -33.08 5.27
N LEU A 234 3.64 -33.54 4.62
CA LEU A 234 3.31 -34.95 4.46
C LEU A 234 4.42 -35.69 3.70
N VAL A 235 4.83 -35.17 2.54
CA VAL A 235 5.89 -35.76 1.71
C VAL A 235 7.21 -35.81 2.47
N GLU A 236 7.62 -34.71 3.11
CA GLU A 236 8.86 -34.68 3.90
C GLU A 236 8.86 -35.68 5.05
N THR A 237 7.71 -35.88 5.69
CA THR A 237 7.58 -36.83 6.81
C THR A 237 7.57 -38.27 6.32
N ALA A 238 6.87 -38.54 5.21
CA ALA A 238 6.85 -39.84 4.56
C ALA A 238 8.25 -40.26 4.08
N ASP A 239 8.98 -39.35 3.45
CA ASP A 239 10.36 -39.58 3.00
C ASP A 239 11.32 -39.79 4.18
N MET A 240 11.18 -39.00 5.25
CA MET A 240 12.03 -39.09 6.43
C MET A 240 11.84 -40.41 7.20
N LEU A 241 10.60 -40.89 7.33
CA LEU A 241 10.27 -42.12 8.05
C LEU A 241 10.23 -43.36 7.13
N HIS A 242 10.38 -43.17 5.83
CA HIS A 242 10.21 -44.18 4.78
C HIS A 242 8.88 -44.94 4.91
N ILE A 243 7.77 -44.19 5.00
CA ILE A 243 6.40 -44.71 5.14
C ILE A 243 5.50 -44.22 4.01
N PRO A 244 4.39 -44.90 3.70
CA PRO A 244 3.40 -44.40 2.76
C PRO A 244 2.79 -43.06 3.21
N LEU A 245 2.39 -42.21 2.24
CA LEU A 245 1.78 -40.90 2.51
C LEU A 245 0.56 -40.98 3.42
N PHE A 246 -0.31 -41.96 3.20
CA PHE A 246 -1.47 -42.23 4.04
C PHE A 246 -1.09 -42.47 5.51
N THR A 247 -0.04 -43.26 5.75
CA THR A 247 0.47 -43.55 7.10
C THR A 247 1.07 -42.28 7.73
N ALA A 248 1.82 -41.49 6.95
CA ALA A 248 2.38 -40.23 7.41
C ALA A 248 1.28 -39.23 7.82
N GLU A 249 0.20 -39.13 7.04
CA GLU A 249 -0.92 -38.25 7.36
C GLU A 249 -1.62 -38.66 8.65
N ALA A 250 -1.95 -39.94 8.80
CA ALA A 250 -2.61 -40.44 10.00
C ALA A 250 -1.72 -40.29 11.26
N LEU A 251 -0.41 -40.52 11.14
CA LEU A 251 0.55 -40.27 12.23
C LEU A 251 0.67 -38.78 12.57
N LEU A 252 0.70 -37.90 11.56
CA LEU A 252 0.75 -36.46 11.79
C LEU A 252 -0.55 -35.96 12.44
N ARG A 253 -1.72 -36.48 12.04
CA ARG A 253 -3.01 -36.14 12.67
C ARG A 253 -3.06 -36.53 14.15
N ASP A 254 -2.59 -37.73 14.49
CA ASP A 254 -2.50 -38.19 15.90
C ASP A 254 -1.52 -37.35 16.73
N ASN A 255 -0.47 -36.82 16.10
CA ASN A 255 0.55 -35.99 16.72
C ASN A 255 0.34 -34.49 16.50
N GLU A 256 -0.92 -34.08 16.33
CA GLU A 256 -1.34 -32.68 16.23
C GLU A 256 -0.56 -31.88 15.16
N TRP A 257 -0.23 -32.51 14.02
CA TRP A 257 0.57 -31.96 12.92
C TRP A 257 1.97 -31.48 13.31
N SER A 258 2.50 -31.95 14.45
CA SER A 258 3.85 -31.60 14.93
C SER A 258 4.88 -32.68 14.55
N LYS A 259 5.76 -32.32 13.60
CA LYS A 259 6.88 -33.18 13.17
C LYS A 259 7.81 -33.53 14.34
N ALA A 260 8.06 -32.60 15.26
CA ALA A 260 8.94 -32.82 16.41
C ALA A 260 8.37 -33.83 17.40
N LEU A 261 7.07 -33.71 17.75
CA LEU A 261 6.39 -34.67 18.63
C LEU A 261 6.32 -36.05 17.99
N LEU A 262 6.01 -36.12 16.69
CA LEU A 262 5.99 -37.38 15.95
C LEU A 262 7.36 -38.05 15.99
N LEU A 263 8.45 -37.31 15.75
CA LEU A 263 9.80 -37.86 15.80
C LEU A 263 10.18 -38.36 17.20
N GLU A 264 9.80 -37.63 18.26
CA GLU A 264 10.04 -38.05 19.64
C GLU A 264 9.31 -39.36 19.98
N LYS A 265 8.02 -39.48 19.63
CA LYS A 265 7.26 -40.72 19.83
C LYS A 265 7.78 -41.87 18.96
N TRP A 266 8.10 -41.59 17.70
CA TRP A 266 8.61 -42.58 16.75
C TRP A 266 9.97 -43.15 17.18
N MET A 267 10.87 -42.30 17.67
CA MET A 267 12.16 -42.72 18.21
C MET A 267 12.02 -43.54 19.51
N THR A 268 10.96 -43.30 20.28
CA THR A 268 10.69 -44.05 21.51
C THR A 268 10.15 -45.44 21.20
N ASN A 269 9.08 -45.55 20.41
CA ASN A 269 8.53 -46.82 19.96
C ASN A 269 7.64 -46.64 18.70
N ALA A 270 8.21 -46.94 17.53
CA ALA A 270 7.52 -46.77 16.25
C ALA A 270 6.26 -47.64 16.10
N VAL A 271 6.24 -48.85 16.65
CA VAL A 271 5.09 -49.77 16.52
C VAL A 271 3.91 -49.30 17.36
N GLN A 272 4.17 -48.91 18.61
CA GLN A 272 3.13 -48.35 19.48
C GLN A 272 2.56 -47.05 18.92
N CYS A 273 3.40 -46.21 18.31
CA CYS A 273 2.97 -44.98 17.65
C CYS A 273 1.99 -45.25 16.48
N CYS A 274 2.19 -46.34 15.72
CA CYS A 274 1.27 -46.74 14.65
C CYS A 274 -0.04 -47.32 15.19
N GLU A 275 0.02 -48.13 16.25
CA GLU A 275 -1.16 -48.73 16.88
C GLU A 275 -2.06 -47.68 17.53
N GLU A 276 -1.48 -46.68 18.22
CA GLU A 276 -2.21 -45.56 18.81
C GLU A 276 -2.92 -44.71 17.73
N ALA A 277 -2.26 -44.51 16.58
CA ALA A 277 -2.85 -43.82 15.43
C ALA A 277 -3.87 -44.67 14.63
N GLY A 278 -4.07 -45.95 14.98
CA GLY A 278 -5.05 -46.83 14.32
C GLY A 278 -4.60 -47.38 12.96
N ILE A 279 -3.29 -47.50 12.72
CA ILE A 279 -2.70 -47.91 11.44
C ILE A 279 -1.85 -49.17 11.64
N ALA A 280 -1.81 -50.05 10.62
CA ALA A 280 -0.89 -51.19 10.64
C ALA A 280 0.59 -50.70 10.55
N PRO A 281 1.50 -51.23 11.38
CA PRO A 281 2.89 -50.78 11.40
C PRO A 281 3.59 -51.10 10.07
N PRO A 282 4.20 -50.10 9.40
CA PRO A 282 4.90 -50.29 8.14
C PRO A 282 6.22 -51.06 8.35
N ALA A 283 6.78 -51.59 7.26
CA ALA A 283 8.02 -52.36 7.30
C ALA A 283 9.20 -51.61 7.96
N SER A 284 9.26 -50.28 7.82
CA SER A 284 10.26 -49.42 8.47
C SER A 284 10.12 -49.39 10.00
N ALA A 285 8.90 -49.36 10.53
CA ALA A 285 8.64 -49.45 11.98
C ALA A 285 9.03 -50.83 12.53
N LEU A 286 8.78 -51.90 11.76
CA LEU A 286 9.13 -53.27 12.14
C LEU A 286 10.65 -53.53 12.12
N GLN A 287 11.39 -52.86 11.25
CA GLN A 287 12.86 -52.94 11.19
C GLN A 287 13.55 -52.29 12.40
N LEU A 288 12.97 -51.24 12.97
CA LEU A 288 13.49 -50.57 14.18
C LEU A 288 13.32 -51.42 15.45
N VAL A 289 12.41 -52.40 15.44
CA VAL A 289 12.13 -53.31 16.57
C VAL A 289 12.88 -54.65 16.45
N ALA A 290 13.46 -54.97 15.28
CA ALA A 290 14.17 -56.22 15.07
C ALA A 290 15.54 -56.25 15.79
N PRO A 291 15.82 -57.23 16.67
CA PRO A 291 17.18 -57.49 17.14
C PRO A 291 18.03 -57.95 15.94
N THR A 292 19.25 -57.43 15.85
CA THR A 292 20.28 -57.85 14.88
C THR A 292 20.28 -59.37 14.65
N PRO A 293 20.16 -59.88 13.40
CA PRO A 293 20.41 -61.29 13.14
C PRO A 293 21.93 -61.56 13.15
N PRO A 294 22.42 -62.65 13.78
CA PRO A 294 23.80 -63.05 13.61
C PRO A 294 24.03 -63.58 12.19
N MET A 295 25.26 -63.38 11.74
CA MET A 295 25.78 -63.60 10.40
C MET A 295 25.49 -64.98 9.79
N ILE A 296 25.24 -64.98 8.48
CA ILE A 296 25.17 -66.13 7.57
C ILE A 296 26.54 -66.82 7.48
N THR A 297 26.55 -68.16 7.53
CA THR A 297 27.56 -68.99 6.85
C THR A 297 26.88 -70.13 6.06
N PRO A 298 27.48 -70.64 4.97
CA PRO A 298 26.76 -71.29 3.87
C PRO A 298 26.63 -72.82 3.96
N SER A 299 25.63 -73.32 3.21
CA SER A 299 25.08 -74.68 2.91
C SER A 299 26.08 -75.74 2.37
N PRO A 300 25.70 -77.00 1.92
CA PRO A 300 24.46 -77.85 1.99
C PRO A 300 24.81 -79.39 2.20
N PRO A 301 24.12 -80.46 1.67
CA PRO A 301 22.70 -80.73 1.30
C PRO A 301 22.07 -82.06 1.87
N ASN A 302 20.76 -82.24 1.59
CA ASN A 302 20.00 -83.48 1.25
C ASN A 302 19.11 -84.27 2.25
N SER A 303 17.87 -84.47 1.76
CA SER A 303 16.92 -85.61 1.89
C SER A 303 16.31 -85.86 3.28
N VAL A 304 15.00 -86.11 3.42
CA VAL A 304 14.35 -87.41 3.11
C VAL A 304 12.81 -87.27 3.06
N ILE A 305 12.24 -88.04 2.14
CA ILE A 305 10.82 -88.37 1.88
C ILE A 305 10.20 -89.12 3.08
N THR A 306 8.92 -88.87 3.40
CA THR A 306 8.10 -89.84 4.17
C THR A 306 6.68 -90.00 3.63
N PRO A 307 6.07 -91.21 3.75
CA PRO A 307 4.90 -91.68 3.01
C PRO A 307 3.61 -91.79 3.88
N PRO A 308 2.44 -92.18 3.31
CA PRO A 308 1.13 -92.17 4.00
C PRO A 308 0.70 -93.57 4.51
N PRO A 309 -0.25 -93.66 5.47
CA PRO A 309 -1.10 -94.86 5.62
C PRO A 309 -2.59 -94.56 6.03
N PRO A 310 -3.55 -95.55 6.05
CA PRO A 310 -4.72 -95.56 5.15
C PRO A 310 -6.09 -95.91 5.88
N PRO A 311 -7.09 -96.70 5.37
CA PRO A 311 -8.50 -96.24 5.24
C PRO A 311 -9.65 -97.12 5.88
N HIS A 312 -10.92 -96.66 5.74
CA HIS A 312 -12.27 -97.33 5.74
C HIS A 312 -13.04 -97.63 7.08
N ILE A 313 -14.23 -97.03 7.38
CA ILE A 313 -15.70 -97.30 7.05
C ILE A 313 -16.39 -98.33 8.01
N PRO A 314 -17.73 -98.39 8.34
CA PRO A 314 -18.92 -97.46 8.33
C PRO A 314 -19.81 -97.48 9.63
N GLY A 315 -20.84 -96.62 9.71
CA GLY A 315 -22.03 -96.80 10.58
C GLY A 315 -23.13 -95.73 10.39
N GLU A 316 -24.35 -96.16 10.03
CA GLU A 316 -25.60 -95.48 9.59
C GLU A 316 -26.16 -94.40 10.56
N SER A 317 -26.88 -93.35 10.14
CA SER A 317 -28.19 -93.31 9.44
C SER A 317 -28.53 -91.86 8.98
N ILE A 318 -28.98 -91.64 7.73
CA ILE A 318 -30.36 -91.24 7.28
C ILE A 318 -30.78 -89.87 7.88
N GLU A 319 -30.97 -88.75 7.16
CA GLU A 319 -31.80 -88.50 5.96
C GLU A 319 -31.17 -87.47 4.99
N GLU A 320 -31.47 -87.66 3.70
CA GLU A 320 -31.25 -86.75 2.57
C GLU A 320 -32.35 -85.67 2.58
N ASP A 321 -31.98 -84.42 2.29
CA ASP A 321 -32.84 -83.51 1.52
C ASP A 321 -31.96 -82.49 0.79
N GLU A 322 -32.42 -82.20 -0.42
CA GLU A 322 -31.69 -81.78 -1.61
C GLU A 322 -31.26 -80.31 -1.63
N ASP A 323 -30.26 -80.05 -2.49
CA ASP A 323 -29.72 -78.75 -2.85
C ASP A 323 -30.78 -77.68 -3.17
N VAL A 324 -30.72 -76.55 -2.44
CA VAL A 324 -31.26 -75.25 -2.90
C VAL A 324 -30.12 -74.24 -2.83
N GLU A 325 -29.77 -73.69 -4.00
CA GLU A 325 -28.87 -72.56 -4.19
C GLU A 325 -29.29 -71.39 -3.30
N GLY A 326 -28.50 -71.11 -2.26
CA GLY A 326 -28.67 -69.95 -1.39
C GLY A 326 -27.80 -68.79 -1.87
N GLU A 327 -28.39 -67.88 -2.63
CA GLU A 327 -27.85 -66.56 -2.94
C GLU A 327 -27.32 -65.89 -1.66
N GLY A 328 -26.01 -65.62 -1.59
CA GLY A 328 -25.43 -64.83 -0.50
C GLY A 328 -26.02 -63.42 -0.56
N GLN A 329 -26.97 -63.14 0.33
CA GLN A 329 -27.64 -61.84 0.40
C GLN A 329 -26.61 -60.77 0.76
N ASN A 330 -26.24 -59.93 -0.20
CA ASN A 330 -25.36 -58.79 0.00
C ASN A 330 -26.11 -57.72 0.81
N LEU A 331 -26.21 -57.86 2.13
CA LEU A 331 -26.95 -56.95 3.00
C LEU A 331 -25.99 -56.06 3.81
N CYS A 332 -26.31 -54.78 3.91
CA CYS A 332 -25.56 -53.83 4.72
C CYS A 332 -25.78 -54.08 6.22
N GLU A 333 -24.72 -54.16 7.02
CA GLU A 333 -24.82 -54.43 8.47
C GLU A 333 -25.41 -53.28 9.30
N ILE A 334 -25.52 -52.08 8.73
CA ILE A 334 -26.09 -50.89 9.42
C ILE A 334 -27.59 -50.78 9.15
N CYS A 335 -28.01 -50.85 7.89
CA CYS A 335 -29.41 -50.63 7.50
C CYS A 335 -30.16 -51.90 7.09
N TYR A 336 -29.48 -53.04 6.99
CA TYR A 336 -30.02 -54.32 6.51
C TYR A 336 -30.66 -54.23 5.12
N GLY A 337 -30.26 -53.24 4.31
CA GLY A 337 -30.68 -53.08 2.91
C GLY A 337 -29.75 -53.83 1.94
N GLU A 338 -30.27 -54.19 0.77
CA GLU A 338 -29.49 -54.82 -0.31
C GLU A 338 -28.41 -53.87 -0.86
N MET A 339 -27.18 -54.36 -0.90
CA MET A 339 -26.01 -53.70 -1.49
C MET A 339 -25.92 -54.04 -2.98
N ARG A 340 -25.68 -53.02 -3.81
CA ARG A 340 -25.60 -53.15 -5.26
C ARG A 340 -24.25 -53.72 -5.69
N ALA A 341 -24.21 -54.38 -6.84
CA ALA A 341 -23.00 -55.02 -7.40
C ALA A 341 -21.78 -54.08 -7.56
N TRP A 342 -21.97 -52.77 -7.75
CA TRP A 342 -20.88 -51.78 -7.83
C TRP A 342 -20.38 -51.31 -6.45
N GLU A 343 -21.13 -51.58 -5.37
CA GLU A 343 -20.71 -51.37 -3.98
C GLU A 343 -19.84 -52.54 -3.46
N LEU A 344 -19.82 -53.66 -4.20
CA LEU A 344 -19.10 -54.91 -3.89
C LEU A 344 -17.73 -55.04 -4.58
N GLY A 345 -17.31 -54.07 -5.41
CA GLY A 345 -16.04 -54.08 -6.14
C GLY A 345 -15.23 -52.81 -5.97
N GLU A 346 -13.89 -52.95 -5.86
CA GLU A 346 -12.76 -51.96 -5.81
C GLU A 346 -12.89 -50.69 -4.95
N HIS A 347 -14.07 -50.37 -4.42
CA HIS A 347 -14.34 -49.22 -3.57
C HIS A 347 -14.82 -49.64 -2.16
N GLY A 348 -14.92 -50.94 -1.91
CA GLY A 348 -15.24 -51.50 -0.59
C GLY A 348 -13.96 -51.78 0.20
N GLY A 349 -13.49 -50.81 0.95
CA GLY A 349 -12.56 -51.07 2.04
C GLY A 349 -11.56 -49.96 2.29
N THR A 350 -11.86 -49.15 3.29
CA THR A 350 -10.84 -48.85 4.29
C THR A 350 -10.04 -50.13 4.61
N SER A 351 -8.76 -50.04 4.97
CA SER A 351 -7.84 -51.19 5.12
C SER A 351 -8.31 -52.34 6.05
N CYS A 352 -9.44 -52.16 6.73
CA CYS A 352 -10.15 -53.11 7.59
C CYS A 352 -11.13 -54.08 6.89
N GLN A 353 -11.37 -53.98 5.58
CA GLN A 353 -12.28 -54.85 4.79
C GLN A 353 -13.77 -54.84 5.17
N HIS A 354 -14.22 -53.98 6.10
CA HIS A 354 -15.64 -53.83 6.42
C HIS A 354 -16.42 -53.12 5.30
N GLN A 355 -17.62 -53.60 4.98
CA GLN A 355 -18.46 -53.09 3.89
C GLN A 355 -19.81 -52.60 4.41
N PHE A 356 -20.22 -51.41 3.95
CA PHE A 356 -21.51 -50.80 4.24
C PHE A 356 -22.04 -50.14 2.96
N CYS A 357 -23.36 -50.01 2.81
CA CYS A 357 -23.94 -49.35 1.64
C CYS A 357 -23.57 -47.85 1.59
N ALA A 358 -23.59 -47.27 0.39
CA ALA A 358 -23.19 -45.88 0.18
C ALA A 358 -24.01 -44.88 1.02
N THR A 359 -25.30 -45.14 1.20
CA THR A 359 -26.20 -44.26 1.99
C THR A 359 -25.86 -44.25 3.48
N CYS A 360 -25.41 -45.38 4.02
CA CYS A 360 -24.94 -45.46 5.41
C CYS A 360 -23.60 -44.76 5.59
N TRP A 361 -22.68 -44.91 4.64
CA TRP A 361 -21.41 -44.17 4.64
C TRP A 361 -21.64 -42.66 4.55
N GLU A 362 -22.44 -42.20 3.59
CA GLU A 362 -22.76 -40.79 3.41
C GLU A 362 -23.37 -40.19 4.69
N SER A 363 -24.34 -40.90 5.30
CA SER A 363 -25.00 -40.46 6.53
C SER A 363 -24.03 -40.40 7.72
N TYR A 364 -23.21 -41.44 7.90
CA TYR A 364 -22.22 -41.52 8.98
C TYR A 364 -21.17 -40.42 8.85
N LEU A 365 -20.57 -40.27 7.66
CA LEU A 365 -19.55 -39.27 7.39
C LEU A 365 -20.12 -37.85 7.53
N THR A 366 -21.30 -37.59 6.99
CA THR A 366 -21.97 -36.29 7.11
C THR A 366 -22.19 -35.92 8.57
N LEU A 367 -22.66 -36.86 9.38
CA LEU A 367 -22.89 -36.63 10.81
C LEU A 367 -21.57 -36.38 11.56
N LYS A 368 -20.52 -37.19 11.30
CA LYS A 368 -19.20 -37.02 11.93
C LYS A 368 -18.52 -35.70 11.56
N ILE A 369 -18.66 -35.27 10.30
CA ILE A 369 -18.12 -33.99 9.83
C ILE A 369 -18.89 -32.83 10.44
N GLN A 370 -20.22 -32.94 10.58
CA GLN A 370 -21.05 -31.91 11.22
C GLN A 370 -20.82 -31.79 12.73
N GLU A 371 -20.51 -32.90 13.41
CA GLU A 371 -20.14 -32.94 14.83
C GLU A 371 -18.76 -32.30 15.12
N GLY A 372 -18.01 -31.90 14.09
CA GLY A 372 -16.68 -31.29 14.22
C GLY A 372 -15.54 -32.28 14.43
N GLY A 373 -15.77 -33.58 14.20
CA GLY A 373 -14.80 -34.67 14.39
C GLY A 373 -14.00 -35.03 13.14
N ALA A 374 -13.62 -34.07 12.30
CA ALA A 374 -12.95 -34.36 11.01
C ALA A 374 -11.56 -34.99 11.15
N HIS A 375 -10.90 -34.81 12.30
CA HIS A 375 -9.50 -35.18 12.52
C HIS A 375 -9.29 -36.69 12.74
N HIS A 376 -10.35 -37.42 13.15
CA HIS A 376 -10.27 -38.83 13.55
C HIS A 376 -11.56 -39.59 13.19
N ILE A 377 -11.83 -39.70 11.89
CA ILE A 377 -12.98 -40.48 11.39
C ILE A 377 -12.56 -41.95 11.25
N LEU A 378 -13.15 -42.79 12.09
CA LEU A 378 -12.88 -44.23 12.13
C LEU A 378 -13.91 -45.02 11.32
N CYS A 379 -13.58 -46.26 11.00
CA CYS A 379 -14.52 -47.20 10.43
C CYS A 379 -15.77 -47.37 11.35
N PRO A 380 -16.99 -47.38 10.79
CA PRO A 380 -18.23 -47.61 11.55
C PRO A 380 -18.33 -48.98 12.24
N ALA A 381 -17.47 -49.94 11.89
CA ALA A 381 -17.51 -51.30 12.42
C ALA A 381 -17.16 -51.36 13.92
N VAL A 382 -17.82 -52.26 14.64
CA VAL A 382 -17.62 -52.44 16.09
C VAL A 382 -16.20 -52.94 16.36
N ARG A 383 -15.45 -52.20 17.19
CA ARG A 383 -14.03 -52.46 17.54
C ARG A 383 -13.04 -52.30 16.38
N CYS A 384 -13.39 -51.56 15.34
CA CYS A 384 -12.45 -51.17 14.30
C CYS A 384 -11.90 -49.76 14.56
N ASN A 385 -10.58 -49.64 14.72
CA ASN A 385 -9.90 -48.36 14.95
C ASN A 385 -9.17 -47.86 13.69
N ILE A 386 -9.55 -48.35 12.51
CA ILE A 386 -8.90 -47.98 11.26
C ILE A 386 -9.46 -46.65 10.75
N LEU A 387 -8.55 -45.72 10.44
CA LEU A 387 -8.84 -44.42 9.86
C LEU A 387 -9.39 -44.54 8.44
N VAL A 388 -10.39 -43.72 8.13
CA VAL A 388 -10.97 -43.60 6.79
C VAL A 388 -10.11 -42.66 5.94
N ASP A 389 -9.81 -43.09 4.71
CA ASP A 389 -9.03 -42.32 3.74
C ASP A 389 -9.78 -41.06 3.26
N VAL A 390 -9.03 -39.96 3.04
CA VAL A 390 -9.57 -38.68 2.55
C VAL A 390 -10.23 -38.82 1.18
N ASP A 391 -9.60 -39.54 0.25
CA ASP A 391 -10.11 -39.77 -1.11
C ASP A 391 -11.44 -40.54 -1.07
N PHE A 392 -11.60 -41.41 -0.07
CA PHE A 392 -12.84 -42.15 0.15
C PHE A 392 -13.94 -41.24 0.71
N ILE A 393 -13.60 -40.37 1.67
CA ILE A 393 -14.54 -39.40 2.24
C ILE A 393 -15.08 -38.49 1.13
N GLU A 394 -14.20 -37.89 0.31
CA GLU A 394 -14.60 -36.97 -0.77
C GLU A 394 -15.53 -37.61 -1.81
N LYS A 395 -15.34 -38.91 -2.11
CA LYS A 395 -16.18 -39.65 -3.06
C LYS A 395 -17.55 -40.01 -2.48
N MET A 396 -17.64 -40.23 -1.17
CA MET A 396 -18.86 -40.74 -0.52
C MET A 396 -19.81 -39.66 -0.02
N VAL A 397 -19.32 -38.44 0.26
CA VAL A 397 -20.18 -37.34 0.72
C VAL A 397 -20.50 -36.34 -0.39
N SER A 398 -21.58 -35.57 -0.21
CA SER A 398 -21.87 -34.45 -1.09
C SER A 398 -20.72 -33.42 -1.16
N PRO A 399 -20.56 -32.69 -2.28
CA PRO A 399 -19.47 -31.71 -2.45
C PRO A 399 -19.42 -30.62 -1.36
N GLU A 400 -20.58 -30.24 -0.81
CA GLU A 400 -20.67 -29.25 0.25
C GLU A 400 -20.07 -29.75 1.57
N ILE A 401 -20.28 -31.02 1.90
CA ILE A 401 -19.76 -31.66 3.10
C ILE A 401 -18.27 -31.99 2.93
N ALA A 402 -17.86 -32.44 1.75
CA ALA A 402 -16.44 -32.61 1.41
C ALA A 402 -15.65 -31.30 1.62
N ARG A 403 -16.20 -30.16 1.15
CA ARG A 403 -15.58 -28.85 1.36
C ARG A 403 -15.45 -28.47 2.84
N LYS A 404 -16.45 -28.83 3.68
CA LYS A 404 -16.37 -28.62 5.14
C LYS A 404 -15.31 -29.51 5.78
N TYR A 405 -15.21 -30.77 5.36
CA TYR A 405 -14.17 -31.68 5.82
C TYR A 405 -12.77 -31.12 5.54
N LEU A 406 -12.50 -30.74 4.28
CA LEU A 406 -11.22 -30.13 3.88
C LEU A 406 -10.93 -28.85 4.68
N GLN A 407 -11.95 -28.03 4.92
CA GLN A 407 -11.80 -26.84 5.75
C GLN A 407 -11.39 -27.18 7.18
N PHE A 408 -12.02 -28.17 7.81
CA PHE A 408 -11.66 -28.60 9.18
C PHE A 408 -10.29 -29.29 9.25
N ASP A 409 -9.89 -30.00 8.21
CA ASP A 409 -8.57 -30.61 8.11
C ASP A 409 -7.46 -29.55 8.05
N ILE A 410 -7.59 -28.58 7.14
CA ILE A 410 -6.66 -27.44 7.04
C ILE A 410 -6.70 -26.59 8.32
N GLN A 411 -7.88 -26.41 8.94
CA GLN A 411 -8.01 -25.70 10.21
C GLN A 411 -7.14 -26.35 11.30
N ALA A 412 -7.19 -27.67 11.44
CA ALA A 412 -6.37 -28.40 12.42
C ALA A 412 -4.87 -28.28 12.14
N PHE A 413 -4.46 -28.32 10.86
CA PHE A 413 -3.08 -28.10 10.47
C PHE A 413 -2.58 -26.71 10.88
N VAL A 414 -3.37 -25.66 10.62
CA VAL A 414 -2.98 -24.28 10.93
C VAL A 414 -3.02 -23.98 12.42
N ASP A 415 -4.04 -24.43 13.16
CA ASP A 415 -4.19 -24.12 14.60
C ASP A 415 -3.04 -24.67 15.46
N ARG A 416 -2.35 -25.71 14.97
CA ARG A 416 -1.19 -26.31 15.64
C ARG A 416 0.14 -25.77 15.16
N ASN A 417 0.16 -25.03 14.05
CA ASN A 417 1.38 -24.44 13.50
C ASN A 417 1.72 -23.13 14.21
N LYS A 418 2.93 -23.01 14.76
CA LYS A 418 3.40 -21.77 15.41
C LYS A 418 3.67 -20.64 14.42
N THR A 419 4.02 -20.99 13.19
CA THR A 419 4.44 -20.06 12.13
C THR A 419 3.30 -19.67 11.21
N ILE A 420 2.13 -20.29 11.30
CA ILE A 420 0.98 -19.98 10.44
C ILE A 420 -0.23 -19.64 11.32
N LYS A 421 -0.91 -18.52 11.04
CA LYS A 421 -2.15 -18.14 11.74
C LYS A 421 -3.23 -17.71 10.78
N TRP A 422 -4.47 -18.02 11.12
CA TRP A 422 -5.65 -17.58 10.36
C TRP A 422 -5.85 -16.07 10.42
N CYS A 423 -6.36 -15.52 9.32
CA CYS A 423 -6.91 -14.17 9.33
C CYS A 423 -8.13 -14.13 10.26
N PRO A 424 -8.21 -13.19 11.22
CA PRO A 424 -9.29 -13.12 12.20
C PRO A 424 -10.64 -12.66 11.59
N LEU A 425 -10.64 -12.16 10.35
CA LEU A 425 -11.86 -11.66 9.72
C LEU A 425 -12.79 -12.80 9.26
N PRO A 426 -14.05 -12.82 9.74
CA PRO A 426 -15.01 -13.84 9.37
C PRO A 426 -15.21 -13.92 7.85
N GLY A 427 -15.15 -15.13 7.30
CA GLY A 427 -15.37 -15.38 5.87
C GLY A 427 -14.16 -15.12 4.97
N CYS A 428 -13.01 -14.67 5.50
CA CYS A 428 -11.81 -14.46 4.68
C CYS A 428 -11.18 -15.78 4.17
N GLY A 429 -11.08 -16.80 5.02
CA GLY A 429 -10.52 -18.11 4.68
C GLY A 429 -9.04 -18.11 4.25
N ARG A 430 -8.26 -17.08 4.62
CA ARG A 430 -6.82 -16.97 4.35
C ARG A 430 -6.01 -17.03 5.64
N ALA A 431 -4.75 -17.42 5.53
CA ALA A 431 -3.80 -17.44 6.64
C ALA A 431 -2.56 -16.60 6.33
N VAL A 432 -1.72 -16.39 7.33
CA VAL A 432 -0.42 -15.72 7.20
C VAL A 432 0.65 -16.66 7.74
N LYS A 433 1.76 -16.80 7.00
CA LYS A 433 2.99 -17.45 7.46
C LYS A 433 4.01 -16.41 7.88
N PHE A 434 4.57 -16.58 9.07
CA PHE A 434 5.60 -15.74 9.68
C PHE A 434 6.84 -16.61 10.01
N PRO A 435 8.04 -16.27 9.51
CA PRO A 435 9.25 -17.05 9.73
C PRO A 435 9.62 -17.21 11.20
N GLU A 436 10.04 -18.43 11.56
CA GLU A 436 10.43 -18.77 12.94
C GLU A 436 11.65 -17.99 13.43
N ALA A 437 12.60 -17.68 12.52
CA ALA A 437 13.80 -16.91 12.84
C ALA A 437 13.53 -15.53 13.46
N GLU A 438 12.39 -14.91 13.13
CA GLU A 438 11.98 -13.59 13.63
C GLU A 438 11.16 -13.69 14.94
N LEU A 439 10.70 -14.89 15.31
CA LEU A 439 10.08 -15.16 16.61
C LEU A 439 11.13 -15.34 17.72
N GLU A 440 12.36 -15.74 17.37
CA GLU A 440 13.44 -16.06 18.30
C GLU A 440 14.46 -14.93 18.53
N THR A 441 14.36 -13.81 17.80
CA THR A 441 15.19 -12.62 18.04
C THR A 441 14.77 -11.89 19.32
N GLN A 442 14.97 -12.53 20.48
CA GLN A 442 15.24 -11.78 21.69
C GLN A 442 16.65 -11.19 21.53
N PRO A 443 16.83 -9.85 21.68
CA PRO A 443 18.16 -9.27 21.74
C PRO A 443 18.97 -10.00 22.82
N PHE A 444 20.22 -10.38 22.53
CA PHE A 444 21.16 -10.80 23.56
C PHE A 444 21.32 -9.65 24.56
N TYR A 445 20.61 -9.71 25.69
CA TYR A 445 20.64 -8.66 26.69
C TYR A 445 21.94 -8.71 27.50
N PHE A 446 22.65 -7.58 27.54
CA PHE A 446 23.62 -7.32 28.60
C PHE A 446 22.86 -7.16 29.94
N PRO A 447 23.39 -7.62 31.09
CA PRO A 447 22.61 -7.80 32.32
C PRO A 447 22.08 -6.53 33.02
N ASN A 448 22.23 -5.33 32.45
CA ASN A 448 22.06 -4.06 33.18
C ASN A 448 21.22 -2.97 32.49
N THR A 449 20.42 -3.30 31.47
CA THR A 449 19.46 -2.36 30.86
C THR A 449 18.05 -2.94 30.86
N LYS A 450 17.04 -2.15 31.27
CA LYS A 450 15.62 -2.54 31.14
C LYS A 450 15.34 -2.94 29.68
N PRO A 451 14.63 -4.06 29.42
CA PRO A 451 14.29 -4.45 28.05
C PRO A 451 13.41 -3.36 27.41
N PRO A 452 13.63 -3.00 26.14
CA PRO A 452 12.73 -2.12 25.41
C PRO A 452 11.29 -2.67 25.44
N PRO A 453 10.28 -1.79 25.39
CA PRO A 453 8.88 -2.21 25.30
C PRO A 453 8.70 -3.14 24.10
N LYS A 454 8.03 -4.29 24.32
CA LYS A 454 7.76 -5.28 23.28
C LYS A 454 6.97 -4.61 22.15
N THR A 455 7.50 -4.61 20.94
CA THR A 455 6.78 -4.16 19.74
C THR A 455 5.91 -5.29 19.19
N SER A 456 4.84 -4.95 18.48
CA SER A 456 4.00 -5.92 17.76
C SER A 456 4.27 -5.93 16.26
N HIS A 457 3.92 -7.04 15.61
CA HIS A 457 4.03 -7.20 14.16
C HIS A 457 2.66 -7.05 13.50
N ALA A 458 2.57 -6.11 12.55
CA ALA A 458 1.40 -5.96 11.70
C ALA A 458 1.56 -6.81 10.43
N VAL A 459 0.60 -7.68 10.15
CA VAL A 459 0.60 -8.59 9.01
C VAL A 459 -0.64 -8.42 8.13
N ASP A 460 -0.50 -8.66 6.83
CA ASP A 460 -1.58 -8.71 5.83
C ASP A 460 -1.84 -10.16 5.41
N CYS A 461 -3.11 -10.59 5.41
CA CYS A 461 -3.49 -11.91 4.88
C CYS A 461 -3.38 -12.04 3.35
N GLY A 462 -3.01 -10.97 2.65
CA GLY A 462 -2.94 -10.88 1.19
C GLY A 462 -4.28 -10.52 0.54
N ASN A 463 -5.34 -10.31 1.33
CA ASN A 463 -6.62 -9.77 0.88
C ASN A 463 -6.84 -8.31 1.32
N GLY A 464 -5.79 -7.64 1.82
CA GLY A 464 -5.88 -6.29 2.36
C GLY A 464 -6.41 -6.23 3.79
N HIS A 465 -6.41 -7.36 4.49
CA HIS A 465 -6.82 -7.44 5.89
C HIS A 465 -5.60 -7.41 6.80
N PHE A 466 -5.46 -6.30 7.53
CA PHE A 466 -4.33 -6.08 8.42
C PHE A 466 -4.69 -6.39 9.86
N PHE A 467 -3.89 -7.21 10.53
CA PHE A 467 -4.07 -7.56 11.93
C PHE A 467 -2.73 -7.72 12.65
N CYS A 468 -2.77 -7.73 13.98
CA CYS A 468 -1.61 -7.97 14.82
C CYS A 468 -1.30 -9.48 14.91
N TRP A 469 -0.06 -9.88 14.65
CA TRP A 469 0.37 -11.28 14.70
C TRP A 469 0.24 -11.88 16.10
N GLU A 470 0.52 -11.11 17.14
CA GLU A 470 0.54 -11.57 18.52
C GLU A 470 -0.87 -11.68 19.12
N CYS A 471 -1.68 -10.61 19.03
CA CYS A 471 -2.99 -10.56 19.69
C CYS A 471 -4.18 -10.90 18.78
N LEU A 472 -3.97 -11.08 17.47
CA LEU A 472 -5.01 -11.31 16.46
C LEU A 472 -6.09 -10.20 16.39
N GLY A 473 -5.81 -9.04 16.99
CA GLY A 473 -6.64 -7.84 16.95
C GLY A 473 -6.25 -6.88 15.82
N GLU A 474 -6.70 -5.63 15.94
CA GLU A 474 -6.36 -4.55 15.00
C GLU A 474 -4.84 -4.38 14.89
N ALA A 475 -4.33 -4.14 13.67
CA ALA A 475 -2.89 -3.90 13.48
C ALA A 475 -2.44 -2.61 14.18
N HIS A 476 -1.49 -2.73 15.11
CA HIS A 476 -1.06 -1.63 15.98
C HIS A 476 0.46 -1.47 16.11
N SER A 477 1.23 -2.02 15.17
CA SER A 477 2.68 -1.78 15.08
C SER A 477 2.98 -0.28 14.90
N PRO A 478 3.97 0.31 15.59
CA PRO A 478 4.99 -0.32 16.42
C PRO A 478 4.62 -0.54 17.90
N SER A 479 3.43 -0.14 18.35
CA SER A 479 3.03 -0.29 19.76
C SER A 479 2.88 -1.77 20.15
N GLY A 480 3.29 -2.10 21.37
CA GLY A 480 3.07 -3.44 21.93
C GLY A 480 1.61 -3.74 22.22
N CYS A 481 1.24 -5.03 22.23
CA CYS A 481 -0.14 -5.44 22.52
C CYS A 481 -0.65 -4.95 23.88
N GLU A 482 0.21 -4.98 24.90
CA GLU A 482 -0.14 -4.53 26.26
C GLU A 482 -0.46 -3.03 26.29
N GLN A 483 0.46 -2.19 25.78
CA GLN A 483 0.26 -0.74 25.64
C GLN A 483 -0.99 -0.40 24.83
N TRP A 484 -1.25 -1.16 23.76
CA TRP A 484 -2.41 -0.97 22.91
C TRP A 484 -3.72 -1.27 23.65
N ILE A 485 -3.79 -2.38 24.40
CA ILE A 485 -4.95 -2.73 25.23
C ILE A 485 -5.19 -1.67 26.30
N GLU A 486 -4.13 -1.22 26.99
CA GLU A 486 -4.24 -0.14 27.98
C GLU A 486 -4.74 1.17 27.35
N TRP A 487 -4.22 1.53 26.17
CA TRP A 487 -4.68 2.70 25.43
C TRP A 487 -6.17 2.60 25.09
N GLN A 488 -6.62 1.43 24.61
CA GLN A 488 -8.03 1.19 24.31
C GLN A 488 -8.90 1.28 25.57
N SER A 489 -8.43 0.77 26.72
CA SER A 489 -9.11 0.92 28.02
C SER A 489 -9.26 2.40 28.41
N LYS A 490 -8.16 3.17 28.37
CA LYS A 490 -8.17 4.62 28.65
C LYS A 490 -9.12 5.38 27.73
N VAL A 491 -9.14 5.03 26.45
CA VAL A 491 -10.09 5.62 25.49
C VAL A 491 -11.53 5.27 25.82
N ALA A 492 -11.80 4.03 26.28
CA ALA A 492 -13.14 3.59 26.66
C ALA A 492 -13.63 4.28 27.93
N GLU A 493 -12.76 4.46 28.93
CA GLU A 493 -13.06 5.17 30.19
C GLU A 493 -13.45 6.64 29.97
N ILE A 494 -12.93 7.26 28.89
CA ILE A 494 -13.16 8.68 28.56
C ILE A 494 -14.37 8.87 27.61
N LYS A 495 -15.10 7.80 27.25
CA LYS A 495 -16.24 7.90 26.31
C LYS A 495 -17.45 8.65 26.91
N PRO A 496 -18.12 9.51 26.10
CA PRO A 496 -19.27 10.33 26.53
C PRO A 496 -20.56 9.58 26.88
N GLU A 497 -20.82 8.39 26.33
CA GLU A 497 -22.20 7.92 26.16
C GLU A 497 -22.77 7.06 27.32
N GLU A 498 -21.96 6.61 28.28
CA GLU A 498 -22.43 5.67 29.33
C GLU A 498 -22.11 6.05 30.78
N LEU A 499 -21.66 7.28 31.05
CA LEU A 499 -21.43 7.77 32.42
C LEU A 499 -22.60 8.61 32.93
N ARG A 500 -23.75 7.97 33.20
CA ARG A 500 -24.80 8.55 34.06
C ARG A 500 -24.43 8.41 35.54
N ILE A 501 -23.35 9.06 35.99
CA ILE A 501 -23.11 9.35 37.42
C ILE A 501 -22.51 10.76 37.54
N SER A 502 -22.99 11.51 38.53
CA SER A 502 -22.88 12.95 38.71
C SER A 502 -21.44 13.51 38.83
N SER A 503 -20.96 14.22 37.81
CA SER A 503 -20.13 15.43 37.92
C SER A 503 -19.92 16.06 36.53
N GLY A 504 -20.30 17.34 36.38
CA GLY A 504 -20.35 18.06 35.10
C GLY A 504 -19.01 18.31 34.39
N GLU A 505 -17.88 17.87 34.95
CA GLU A 505 -16.55 18.05 34.35
C GLU A 505 -16.27 17.02 33.22
N THR A 506 -16.97 15.88 33.22
CA THR A 506 -16.78 14.80 32.24
C THR A 506 -17.57 15.02 30.94
N GLU A 507 -18.75 15.66 31.03
CA GLU A 507 -19.56 16.06 29.86
C GLU A 507 -18.83 17.11 29.00
N ASP A 508 -18.16 18.08 29.63
CA ASP A 508 -17.40 19.11 28.92
C ASP A 508 -16.16 18.54 28.22
N ALA A 509 -15.45 17.60 28.87
CA ALA A 509 -14.30 16.94 28.27
C ALA A 509 -14.69 16.09 27.06
N ALA A 510 -15.80 15.34 27.13
CA ALA A 510 -16.24 14.48 26.05
C ALA A 510 -16.90 15.26 24.89
N ASN A 511 -17.67 16.30 25.18
CA ASN A 511 -18.18 17.24 24.18
C ASN A 511 -17.04 18.03 23.51
N PHE A 512 -16.04 18.49 24.28
CA PHE A 512 -14.83 19.12 23.76
C PHE A 512 -14.03 18.14 22.88
N LEU A 513 -13.86 16.89 23.30
CA LEU A 513 -13.15 15.86 22.53
C LEU A 513 -13.82 15.58 21.18
N TRP A 514 -15.16 15.52 21.16
CA TRP A 514 -15.93 15.36 19.93
C TRP A 514 -15.84 16.60 19.02
N LEU A 515 -15.98 17.81 19.58
CA LEU A 515 -15.86 19.09 18.87
C LEU A 515 -14.47 19.25 18.23
N VAL A 516 -13.40 19.04 19.00
CA VAL A 516 -12.00 19.18 18.53
C VAL A 516 -11.66 18.14 17.46
N THR A 517 -12.30 16.97 17.47
CA THR A 517 -12.00 15.90 16.51
C THR A 517 -12.73 16.06 15.17
N ASN A 518 -13.96 16.58 15.18
CA ASN A 518 -14.82 16.57 13.99
C ASN A 518 -15.00 17.95 13.32
N SER A 519 -14.82 19.05 14.04
CA SER A 519 -15.01 20.40 13.48
C SER A 519 -14.08 21.42 14.11
N LYS A 520 -13.23 22.09 13.32
CA LYS A 520 -12.29 23.11 13.81
C LYS A 520 -12.54 24.47 13.15
N PRO A 521 -12.40 25.59 13.87
CA PRO A 521 -12.51 26.92 13.27
C PRO A 521 -11.24 27.26 12.47
N CYS A 522 -11.40 27.92 11.32
CA CYS A 522 -10.27 28.42 10.53
C CYS A 522 -9.39 29.35 11.38
N PRO A 523 -8.05 29.18 11.42
CA PRO A 523 -7.18 30.03 12.23
C PRO A 523 -7.25 31.51 11.82
N ASN A 524 -7.45 31.79 10.53
CA ASN A 524 -7.50 33.14 9.97
C ASN A 524 -8.90 33.79 10.09
N CYS A 525 -9.96 33.14 9.60
CA CYS A 525 -11.31 33.76 9.51
C CYS A 525 -12.35 33.17 10.47
N LYS A 526 -11.94 32.26 11.37
CA LYS A 526 -12.77 31.59 12.40
C LYS A 526 -14.02 30.85 11.91
N SER A 527 -14.19 30.70 10.60
CA SER A 527 -15.32 29.95 10.05
C SER A 527 -15.16 28.45 10.37
N PRO A 528 -16.25 27.76 10.73
CA PRO A 528 -16.20 26.34 11.05
C PRO A 528 -15.82 25.53 9.80
N ILE A 529 -14.87 24.62 9.93
CA ILE A 529 -14.39 23.72 8.89
C ILE A 529 -14.54 22.28 9.41
N GLN A 530 -15.11 21.41 8.58
CA GLN A 530 -15.16 19.97 8.82
C GLN A 530 -14.11 19.28 7.93
N LYS A 531 -13.45 18.26 8.46
CA LYS A 531 -12.51 17.45 7.68
C LYS A 531 -13.29 16.54 6.74
N ASN A 532 -13.04 16.67 5.44
CA ASN A 532 -13.70 15.92 4.36
C ASN A 532 -12.72 15.07 3.52
N GLU A 533 -11.42 15.18 3.80
CA GLU A 533 -10.34 14.49 3.09
C GLU A 533 -9.34 13.90 4.10
N GLY A 534 -8.57 12.89 3.68
CA GLY A 534 -7.55 12.24 4.51
C GLY A 534 -6.36 13.12 4.87
N CYS A 535 -5.95 14.01 3.96
CA CYS A 535 -4.77 14.85 4.15
C CYS A 535 -4.93 15.85 5.31
N ASN A 536 -3.85 16.09 6.05
CA ASN A 536 -3.82 17.11 7.11
C ASN A 536 -3.60 18.53 6.57
N HIS A 537 -3.28 18.67 5.28
CA HIS A 537 -3.22 19.94 4.56
C HIS A 537 -4.64 20.41 4.25
N MET A 538 -5.09 21.49 4.89
CA MET A 538 -6.42 22.02 4.66
C MET A 538 -6.38 23.45 4.13
N LYS A 539 -7.28 23.73 3.17
CA LYS A 539 -7.49 25.06 2.60
C LYS A 539 -8.87 25.59 2.99
N CYS A 540 -8.93 26.73 3.65
CA CYS A 540 -10.21 27.31 4.06
C CYS A 540 -11.06 27.71 2.85
N SER A 541 -12.30 27.21 2.76
CA SER A 541 -13.20 27.54 1.64
C SER A 541 -13.52 29.02 1.51
N LYS A 542 -13.57 29.77 2.63
CA LYS A 542 -13.90 31.21 2.65
C LYS A 542 -12.69 32.13 2.39
N CYS A 543 -11.59 31.96 3.14
CA CYS A 543 -10.44 32.87 3.05
C CYS A 543 -9.24 32.29 2.29
N LYS A 544 -9.34 31.06 1.78
CA LYS A 544 -8.29 30.34 1.03
C LYS A 544 -6.95 30.20 1.75
N PHE A 545 -6.94 30.36 3.08
CA PHE A 545 -5.76 30.16 3.90
C PHE A 545 -5.44 28.66 4.03
N ASP A 546 -4.18 28.29 3.74
CA ASP A 546 -3.63 26.94 3.88
C ASP A 546 -3.08 26.73 5.31
N PHE A 547 -3.56 25.71 6.00
CA PHE A 547 -3.20 25.41 7.38
C PHE A 547 -3.17 23.91 7.67
N CYS A 548 -2.49 23.53 8.74
CA CYS A 548 -2.45 22.15 9.23
C CYS A 548 -3.67 21.86 10.11
N TRP A 549 -4.40 20.78 9.84
CA TRP A 549 -5.58 20.38 10.62
C TRP A 549 -5.23 20.04 12.08
N VAL A 550 -4.03 19.51 12.33
CA VAL A 550 -3.62 19.08 13.69
C VAL A 550 -3.36 20.29 14.57
N CYS A 551 -2.40 21.15 14.20
CA CYS A 551 -1.93 22.26 15.04
C CYS A 551 -2.57 23.63 14.74
N LEU A 552 -3.37 23.76 13.67
CA LEU A 552 -4.00 25.01 13.22
C LEU A 552 -3.03 26.14 12.84
N GLU A 553 -1.75 25.83 12.63
CA GLU A 553 -0.77 26.79 12.11
C GLU A 553 -0.74 26.84 10.58
N SER A 554 -0.11 27.87 10.02
CA SER A 554 0.10 27.99 8.57
C SER A 554 0.87 26.79 8.03
N TRP A 555 0.39 26.23 6.92
CA TRP A 555 1.03 25.09 6.26
C TRP A 555 2.49 25.38 5.85
N LYS A 556 2.80 26.65 5.50
CA LYS A 556 4.16 27.07 5.13
C LYS A 556 5.22 26.81 6.21
N LYS A 557 4.80 26.77 7.49
CA LYS A 557 5.69 26.48 8.62
C LYS A 557 6.00 24.99 8.80
N HIS A 558 5.35 24.12 8.03
CA HIS A 558 5.60 22.67 8.03
C HIS A 558 6.65 22.28 6.99
N SER A 559 7.50 23.23 6.57
CA SER A 559 8.68 22.97 5.72
C SER A 559 9.92 22.70 6.56
N SER A 560 10.90 21.99 5.99
CA SER A 560 12.14 21.59 6.67
C SER A 560 12.90 22.78 7.28
N ALA A 561 12.78 23.98 6.70
CA ALA A 561 13.46 25.21 7.15
C ALA A 561 12.92 25.82 8.46
N THR A 562 11.67 25.55 8.84
CA THR A 562 11.04 26.10 10.05
C THR A 562 10.95 25.11 11.22
N GLY A 563 11.70 24.01 11.12
CA GLY A 563 11.58 22.87 12.04
C GLY A 563 10.44 21.91 11.68
N GLY A 564 9.88 22.02 10.47
CA GLY A 564 8.97 21.05 9.86
C GLY A 564 7.77 20.61 10.69
N TYR A 565 7.24 19.43 10.36
CA TYR A 565 6.24 18.73 11.15
C TYR A 565 6.77 18.31 12.55
N PHE A 566 8.08 18.41 12.79
CA PHE A 566 8.72 17.99 14.04
C PHE A 566 8.23 18.84 15.22
N ARG A 567 7.96 20.13 14.99
CA ARG A 567 7.32 21.01 15.99
C ARG A 567 5.82 20.72 16.19
N CYS A 568 5.14 20.15 15.19
CA CYS A 568 3.72 19.80 15.27
C CYS A 568 3.51 18.51 16.08
N ASN A 569 4.44 17.57 16.02
CA ASN A 569 4.28 16.23 16.63
C ASN A 569 4.77 16.15 18.06
N ARG A 570 5.82 16.91 18.38
CA ARG A 570 6.41 16.95 19.72
C ARG A 570 5.43 17.46 20.76
N PHE A 571 5.24 16.69 21.83
CA PHE A 571 4.61 17.18 23.04
C PHE A 571 5.65 17.99 23.83
N ASP A 572 6.06 19.14 23.31
CA ASP A 572 6.69 20.12 24.18
C ASP A 572 5.56 20.59 25.09
N ALA A 573 5.69 20.34 26.39
CA ALA A 573 4.85 21.00 27.37
C ALA A 573 4.81 22.47 26.96
N GLN A 574 3.61 22.99 26.72
CA GLN A 574 3.37 24.38 26.34
C GLN A 574 3.64 25.29 27.55
N SER A 575 4.79 25.11 28.20
CA SER A 575 5.16 25.62 29.52
C SER A 575 6.04 26.87 29.44
N LYS A 576 6.38 27.36 28.26
CA LYS A 576 7.06 28.67 28.14
C LYS A 576 6.13 29.85 27.91
N ALA A 577 4.81 29.63 27.80
CA ALA A 577 3.81 30.70 27.73
C ALA A 577 3.00 30.86 29.03
N ASP A 578 2.81 29.79 29.80
CA ASP A 578 1.96 29.81 31.01
C ASP A 578 2.74 29.89 32.33
N GLU A 579 4.04 30.17 32.28
CA GLU A 579 4.90 30.32 33.48
C GLU A 579 4.68 31.65 34.23
N LYS A 580 3.75 32.49 33.75
CA LYS A 580 3.44 33.79 34.36
C LYS A 580 2.11 33.82 35.12
N LEU A 581 1.79 32.76 35.88
CA LEU A 581 0.84 32.86 36.98
C LEU A 581 1.01 31.73 38.02
N GLY A 582 1.98 31.85 38.92
CA GLY A 582 1.90 31.20 40.24
C GLY A 582 0.76 31.83 41.05
N VAL A 583 0.08 31.18 42.01
CA VAL A 583 0.51 30.25 43.07
C VAL A 583 -0.75 29.63 43.71
N LEU A 584 -0.74 28.34 44.12
CA LEU A 584 -1.15 27.83 45.46
C LEU A 584 -1.38 26.29 45.52
N LEU A 585 -0.71 25.68 46.51
CA LEU A 585 -1.01 24.45 47.26
C LEU A 585 -0.89 23.05 46.60
N SER A 586 -0.42 22.10 47.39
CA SER A 586 -0.18 20.67 47.10
C SER A 586 -1.41 19.80 46.82
N GLU A 587 -2.56 20.43 46.54
CA GLU A 587 -3.73 19.79 45.90
C GLU A 587 -3.86 20.27 44.43
N ALA A 588 -3.40 21.49 44.13
CA ALA A 588 -3.23 21.98 42.77
C ALA A 588 -2.09 21.27 42.05
N THR A 589 -1.08 20.71 42.73
CA THR A 589 -0.05 19.89 42.08
C THR A 589 -0.61 18.56 41.57
N VAL A 590 -1.55 17.93 42.28
CA VAL A 590 -2.24 16.71 41.82
C VAL A 590 -3.25 17.04 40.73
N ARG A 591 -4.05 18.11 40.89
CA ARG A 591 -4.91 18.59 39.79
C ARG A 591 -4.10 19.05 38.57
N ASN A 592 -2.93 19.66 38.76
CA ASN A 592 -2.02 20.03 37.69
C ASN A 592 -1.35 18.81 37.07
N HIS A 593 -1.01 17.78 37.84
CA HIS A 593 -0.48 16.52 37.31
C HIS A 593 -1.55 15.79 36.50
N GLN A 594 -2.76 15.63 37.06
CA GLN A 594 -3.91 15.06 36.36
C GLN A 594 -4.27 15.87 35.10
N MET A 595 -4.20 17.21 35.17
CA MET A 595 -4.39 18.10 34.01
C MET A 595 -3.25 17.96 32.99
N GLN A 596 -1.99 17.81 33.43
CA GLN A 596 -0.85 17.59 32.55
C GLN A 596 -0.92 16.21 31.87
N GLU A 597 -1.31 15.17 32.59
CA GLU A 597 -1.55 13.83 32.07
C GLU A 597 -2.74 13.80 31.11
N LEU A 598 -3.82 14.53 31.42
CA LEU A 598 -4.96 14.70 30.54
C LEU A 598 -4.57 15.46 29.27
N ASN A 599 -3.80 16.55 29.38
CA ASN A 599 -3.31 17.31 28.23
C ASN A 599 -2.36 16.47 27.37
N ARG A 600 -1.48 15.67 27.98
CA ARG A 600 -0.65 14.67 27.29
C ARG A 600 -1.54 13.67 26.56
N PHE A 601 -2.51 13.09 27.25
CA PHE A 601 -3.45 12.15 26.63
C PHE A 601 -4.19 12.77 25.45
N ILE A 602 -4.76 13.98 25.59
CA ILE A 602 -5.45 14.70 24.52
C ILE A 602 -4.53 14.96 23.33
N HIS A 603 -3.26 15.34 23.56
CA HIS A 603 -2.29 15.56 22.48
C HIS A 603 -2.06 14.31 21.62
N TYR A 604 -1.81 13.17 22.27
CA TYR A 604 -1.60 11.91 21.56
C TYR A 604 -2.91 11.35 20.99
N TYR A 605 -4.02 11.48 21.71
CA TYR A 605 -5.33 11.00 21.30
C TYR A 605 -5.84 11.73 20.07
N THR A 606 -5.75 13.06 20.04
CA THR A 606 -6.21 13.84 18.88
C THR A 606 -5.43 13.50 17.62
N ARG A 607 -4.11 13.23 17.72
CA ARG A 607 -3.27 12.79 16.58
C ARG A 607 -3.55 11.36 16.16
N PHE A 608 -3.63 10.43 17.11
CA PHE A 608 -4.07 9.05 16.89
C PHE A 608 -5.42 9.02 16.15
N LYS A 609 -6.40 9.74 16.68
CA LYS A 609 -7.75 9.78 16.13
C LYS A 609 -7.80 10.47 14.77
N ASN A 610 -6.99 11.50 14.57
CA ASN A 610 -6.84 12.17 13.29
C ASN A 610 -6.32 11.21 12.21
N HIS A 611 -5.27 10.44 12.48
CA HIS A 611 -4.76 9.44 11.54
C HIS A 611 -5.75 8.28 11.33
N GLN A 612 -6.46 7.85 12.38
CA GLN A 612 -7.52 6.84 12.24
C GLN A 612 -8.67 7.33 11.35
N ASN A 613 -9.08 8.59 11.49
CA ASN A 613 -10.11 9.19 10.64
C ASN A 613 -9.60 9.37 9.20
N SER A 614 -8.34 9.81 9.02
CA SER A 614 -7.69 9.88 7.70
C SER A 614 -7.65 8.54 7.01
N LEU A 615 -7.27 7.47 7.72
CA LEU A 615 -7.27 6.10 7.21
C LEU A 615 -8.65 5.71 6.67
N LYS A 616 -9.72 5.92 7.45
CA LYS A 616 -11.10 5.61 7.04
C LYS A 616 -11.56 6.37 5.78
N MET A 617 -11.11 7.61 5.62
CA MET A 617 -11.43 8.42 4.43
C MET A 617 -10.59 8.00 3.22
N GLU A 618 -9.37 7.50 3.43
CA GLU A 618 -8.43 7.08 2.38
C GLU A 618 -8.68 5.63 1.93
N GLU A 619 -9.26 4.75 2.76
CA GLU A 619 -9.62 3.37 2.40
C GLU A 619 -10.43 3.23 1.10
N PRO A 620 -11.51 4.00 0.84
CA PRO A 620 -12.26 3.92 -0.42
C PRO A 620 -11.46 4.43 -1.64
N LEU A 621 -10.35 5.16 -1.42
CA LEU A 621 -9.47 5.56 -2.52
C LEU A 621 -8.82 4.35 -3.18
N LEU A 622 -8.67 3.20 -2.51
CA LEU A 622 -8.09 2.01 -3.12
C LEU A 622 -8.93 1.51 -4.30
N LYS A 623 -10.26 1.46 -4.13
CA LYS A 623 -11.19 1.10 -5.20
C LYS A 623 -11.17 2.15 -6.31
N THR A 624 -11.26 3.42 -5.92
CA THR A 624 -11.25 4.54 -6.85
C THR A 624 -9.94 4.60 -7.67
N ALA A 625 -8.81 4.27 -7.05
CA ALA A 625 -7.50 4.21 -7.70
C ALA A 625 -7.46 3.11 -8.75
N ARG A 626 -7.98 1.91 -8.45
CA ARG A 626 -8.09 0.82 -9.45
C ARG A 626 -8.91 1.26 -10.66
N ASP A 627 -10.09 1.81 -10.43
CA ASP A 627 -10.99 2.27 -11.49
C ASP A 627 -10.31 3.37 -12.35
N LYS A 628 -9.62 4.33 -11.70
CA LYS A 628 -8.86 5.38 -12.39
C LYS A 628 -7.73 4.82 -13.24
N MET A 629 -6.99 3.85 -12.73
CA MET A 629 -5.89 3.23 -13.45
C MET A 629 -6.37 2.47 -14.69
N GLU A 630 -7.54 1.83 -14.61
CA GLU A 630 -8.18 1.19 -15.77
C GLU A 630 -8.60 2.21 -16.84
N VAL A 631 -9.17 3.36 -16.42
CA VAL A 631 -9.52 4.46 -17.32
C VAL A 631 -8.27 5.05 -17.99
N LEU A 632 -7.20 5.29 -17.23
CA LEU A 632 -5.94 5.81 -17.77
C LEU A 632 -5.29 4.82 -18.73
N ALA A 633 -5.29 3.52 -18.41
CA ALA A 633 -4.79 2.47 -19.29
C ALA A 633 -5.52 2.45 -20.64
N THR A 634 -6.83 2.68 -20.65
CA THR A 634 -7.65 2.73 -21.86
C THR A 634 -7.40 3.99 -22.69
N SER A 635 -7.03 5.09 -22.04
CA SER A 635 -6.79 6.39 -22.69
C SER A 635 -5.41 6.53 -23.37
N LEU A 636 -4.51 5.56 -23.17
CA LEU A 636 -3.18 5.55 -23.78
C LEU A 636 -3.24 5.29 -25.29
N PRO A 637 -2.45 6.04 -26.11
CA PRO A 637 -2.40 5.81 -27.55
C PRO A 637 -1.76 4.46 -27.90
N SER A 638 -2.29 3.79 -28.92
CA SER A 638 -1.99 2.40 -29.33
C SER A 638 -0.52 2.07 -29.65
N GLN A 639 0.39 3.05 -29.71
CA GLN A 639 1.82 2.82 -29.97
C GLN A 639 2.59 2.29 -28.75
N GLU A 640 2.11 2.49 -27.52
CA GLU A 640 2.75 2.01 -26.28
C GLU A 640 2.21 0.64 -25.82
N GLN A 641 1.29 0.03 -26.58
CA GLN A 641 0.72 -1.30 -26.27
C GLN A 641 1.65 -2.47 -26.63
N GLN A 642 2.86 -2.22 -27.13
CA GLN A 642 3.87 -3.28 -27.36
C GLN A 642 4.51 -3.70 -26.03
N GLY A 643 3.76 -4.48 -25.25
CA GLY A 643 4.22 -5.11 -24.01
C GLY A 643 3.13 -5.14 -22.95
N GLN A 644 2.17 -6.07 -23.03
CA GLN A 644 1.08 -6.21 -22.05
C GLN A 644 1.58 -6.24 -20.58
N ALA A 645 2.75 -6.82 -20.32
CA ALA A 645 3.35 -6.86 -18.97
C ALA A 645 3.92 -5.51 -18.48
N ALA A 646 4.37 -4.63 -19.39
CA ALA A 646 4.87 -3.29 -19.04
C ALA A 646 3.72 -2.31 -18.78
N VAL A 647 2.60 -2.47 -19.51
CA VAL A 647 1.37 -1.69 -19.28
C VAL A 647 0.71 -2.08 -17.95
N GLU A 648 0.68 -3.37 -17.58
CA GLU A 648 0.17 -3.80 -16.25
C GLU A 648 1.01 -3.27 -15.08
N LYS A 649 2.34 -3.22 -15.19
CA LYS A 649 3.19 -2.62 -14.15
C LYS A 649 3.09 -1.09 -14.14
N GLY A 650 2.99 -0.47 -15.32
CA GLY A 650 2.87 0.98 -15.47
C GLY A 650 1.54 1.58 -15.04
N THR A 651 0.55 0.75 -14.72
CA THR A 651 -0.81 1.16 -14.32
C THR A 651 -1.13 0.83 -12.87
N ARG A 652 -0.27 0.16 -12.11
CA ARG A 652 -0.54 -0.17 -10.69
C ARG A 652 0.05 0.82 -9.69
N PHE A 653 0.86 1.78 -10.13
CA PHE A 653 1.60 2.69 -9.25
C PHE A 653 0.71 3.51 -8.29
N VAL A 654 -0.50 3.92 -8.69
CA VAL A 654 -1.42 4.63 -7.79
C VAL A 654 -2.06 3.68 -6.79
N GLU A 655 -2.40 2.45 -7.20
CA GLU A 655 -2.88 1.42 -6.27
C GLU A 655 -1.81 1.10 -5.23
N GLU A 656 -0.56 0.95 -5.65
CA GLU A 656 0.59 0.74 -4.77
C GLU A 656 0.83 1.92 -3.84
N GLY A 657 0.75 3.16 -4.36
CA GLY A 657 0.84 4.38 -3.57
C GLY A 657 -0.25 4.46 -2.50
N VAL A 658 -1.50 4.13 -2.83
CA VAL A 658 -2.60 4.10 -1.85
C VAL A 658 -2.40 2.96 -0.84
N LYS A 659 -1.98 1.76 -1.25
CA LYS A 659 -1.67 0.66 -0.32
C LYS A 659 -0.59 1.07 0.68
N GLU A 660 0.50 1.67 0.21
CA GLU A 660 1.59 2.13 1.05
C GLU A 660 1.15 3.29 1.97
N LEU A 661 0.34 4.22 1.47
CA LEU A 661 -0.29 5.27 2.28
C LEU A 661 -1.09 4.66 3.45
N LEU A 662 -1.96 3.69 3.17
CA LEU A 662 -2.75 3.03 4.23
C LEU A 662 -1.86 2.28 5.23
N LYS A 663 -0.78 1.62 4.78
CA LYS A 663 0.22 0.99 5.65
C LYS A 663 0.90 2.02 6.55
N ALA A 664 1.35 3.16 5.99
CA ALA A 664 1.99 4.24 6.74
C ALA A 664 1.04 4.87 7.76
N ARG A 665 -0.23 5.11 7.41
CA ARG A 665 -1.27 5.62 8.32
C ARG A 665 -1.48 4.70 9.53
N ARG A 666 -1.54 3.38 9.33
CA ARG A 666 -1.67 2.40 10.44
C ARG A 666 -0.46 2.45 11.38
N VAL A 667 0.75 2.50 10.80
CA VAL A 667 1.99 2.63 11.58
C VAL A 667 2.02 3.95 12.35
N LEU A 668 1.58 5.06 11.75
CA LEU A 668 1.47 6.34 12.42
C LEU A 668 0.46 6.29 13.58
N CYS A 669 -0.71 5.65 13.43
CA CYS A 669 -1.65 5.42 14.53
C CYS A 669 -0.96 4.70 15.71
N GLY A 670 -0.31 3.55 15.44
CA GLY A 670 0.44 2.81 16.47
C GLY A 670 1.60 3.61 17.07
N SER A 671 2.23 4.49 16.29
CA SER A 671 3.35 5.31 16.75
C SER A 671 2.94 6.32 17.83
N TYR A 672 1.76 6.92 17.72
CA TYR A 672 1.28 7.84 18.76
C TYR A 672 0.94 7.13 20.07
N VAL A 673 0.44 5.90 20.00
CA VAL A 673 0.23 5.07 21.19
C VAL A 673 1.57 4.72 21.83
N TYR A 674 2.53 4.25 21.02
CA TYR A 674 3.89 3.97 21.49
C TYR A 674 4.56 5.21 22.12
N GLY A 675 4.48 6.36 21.46
CA GLY A 675 5.06 7.62 21.93
C GLY A 675 4.43 8.14 23.23
N TYR A 676 3.15 7.86 23.47
CA TYR A 676 2.50 8.20 24.74
C TYR A 676 3.07 7.38 25.91
N TYR A 677 3.44 6.12 25.70
CA TYR A 677 4.02 5.24 26.73
C TYR A 677 5.55 5.23 26.76
N LEU A 678 6.21 5.91 25.81
CA LEU A 678 7.65 6.05 25.80
C LEU A 678 8.11 6.92 26.99
N GLU A 679 8.92 6.33 27.88
CA GLU A 679 9.53 7.04 29.01
C GLU A 679 10.45 8.17 28.51
N ASP A 680 10.52 9.28 29.24
CA ASP A 680 11.25 10.51 28.88
C ASP A 680 12.79 10.37 29.01
N ASN A 681 13.36 9.32 28.42
CA ASN A 681 14.81 9.18 28.23
C ASN A 681 15.18 9.97 26.97
N GLY A 682 15.55 11.25 27.16
CA GLY A 682 15.58 12.29 26.13
C GLY A 682 16.12 11.88 24.75
N TYR A 683 17.19 11.08 24.68
CA TYR A 683 17.79 10.66 23.41
C TYR A 683 16.86 9.77 22.56
N ASN A 684 16.33 8.69 23.13
CA ASN A 684 15.47 7.74 22.42
C ASN A 684 14.18 8.43 21.95
N LYS A 685 13.60 9.30 22.79
CA LYS A 685 12.40 10.05 22.44
C LYS A 685 12.66 11.04 21.30
N THR A 686 13.80 11.73 21.30
CA THR A 686 14.15 12.69 20.23
C THR A 686 14.33 11.98 18.88
N ILE A 687 15.01 10.82 18.87
CA ILE A 687 15.16 10.01 17.64
C ILE A 687 13.80 9.49 17.17
N PHE A 688 13.00 8.97 18.09
CA PHE A 688 11.65 8.49 17.78
C PHE A 688 10.81 9.59 17.12
N GLU A 689 10.73 10.77 17.74
CA GLU A 689 9.97 11.92 17.22
C GLU A 689 10.50 12.40 15.87
N TYR A 690 11.83 12.40 15.68
CA TYR A 690 12.45 12.73 14.39
C TYR A 690 12.05 11.75 13.29
N MET A 691 12.14 10.44 13.55
CA MET A 691 11.79 9.42 12.55
C MET A 691 10.28 9.36 12.30
N GLN A 692 9.46 9.53 13.34
CA GLN A 692 8.01 9.65 13.23
C GLN A 692 7.64 10.84 12.34
N ASN A 693 8.33 11.97 12.51
CA ASN A 693 8.16 13.17 11.72
C ASN A 693 8.49 12.95 10.23
N GLU A 694 9.64 12.32 9.92
CA GLU A 694 10.00 12.01 8.53
C GLU A 694 8.95 11.12 7.86
N LEU A 695 8.40 10.14 8.59
CA LEU A 695 7.34 9.29 8.09
C LEU A 695 6.05 10.08 7.84
N GLU A 696 5.64 10.94 8.78
CA GLU A 696 4.43 11.74 8.66
C GLU A 696 4.50 12.73 7.48
N GLU A 697 5.62 13.43 7.31
CA GLU A 697 5.81 14.38 6.20
C GLU A 697 5.65 13.70 4.84
N VAL A 698 6.32 12.55 4.64
CA VAL A 698 6.23 11.80 3.39
C VAL A 698 4.83 11.21 3.20
N THR A 699 4.16 10.80 4.28
CA THR A 699 2.78 10.29 4.25
C THR A 699 1.78 11.35 3.82
N GLU A 700 1.87 12.57 4.36
CA GLU A 700 0.98 13.67 3.95
C GLU A 700 1.24 14.10 2.51
N LYS A 701 2.50 14.14 2.08
CA LYS A 701 2.87 14.44 0.69
C LYS A 701 2.28 13.39 -0.27
N LEU A 702 2.38 12.11 0.08
CA LEU A 702 1.79 11.02 -0.69
C LEU A 702 0.26 11.12 -0.73
N SER A 703 -0.38 11.40 0.41
CA SER A 703 -1.83 11.62 0.51
C SER A 703 -2.29 12.76 -0.41
N GLU A 704 -1.60 13.90 -0.41
CA GLU A 704 -1.93 15.04 -1.28
C GLU A 704 -1.84 14.68 -2.78
N MET A 705 -0.90 13.82 -3.16
CA MET A 705 -0.72 13.39 -4.55
C MET A 705 -1.81 12.41 -5.00
N VAL A 706 -2.11 11.38 -4.19
CA VAL A 706 -3.02 10.28 -4.59
C VAL A 706 -4.49 10.58 -4.34
N ALA A 707 -4.81 11.51 -3.42
CA ALA A 707 -6.20 11.85 -3.08
C ALA A 707 -6.89 12.74 -4.13
N ARG A 708 -6.15 13.33 -5.08
CA ARG A 708 -6.73 14.23 -6.09
C ARG A 708 -7.69 13.48 -7.01
N GLN A 709 -8.79 14.14 -7.39
CA GLN A 709 -9.75 13.57 -8.34
C GLN A 709 -9.08 13.30 -9.70
N TYR A 710 -8.28 14.25 -10.17
CA TYR A 710 -7.46 14.14 -11.37
C TYR A 710 -5.98 14.30 -10.99
N LEU A 711 -5.14 13.38 -11.46
CA LEU A 711 -3.72 13.37 -11.17
C LEU A 711 -3.00 14.44 -12.01
N VAL A 712 -2.42 15.41 -11.29
CA VAL A 712 -1.63 16.51 -11.86
C VAL A 712 -0.13 16.22 -11.71
N THR A 713 0.22 15.13 -11.03
CA THR A 713 1.60 14.79 -10.69
C THR A 713 2.15 13.71 -11.63
N PRO A 714 3.39 13.85 -12.13
CA PRO A 714 4.03 12.84 -12.97
C PRO A 714 4.13 11.48 -12.27
N ARG A 715 4.04 10.38 -13.05
CA ARG A 715 4.16 9.00 -12.57
C ARG A 715 5.45 8.76 -11.77
N GLY A 716 6.59 9.18 -12.32
CA GLY A 716 7.91 8.98 -11.67
C GLY A 716 7.96 9.59 -10.27
N GLN A 717 7.33 10.75 -10.07
CA GLN A 717 7.29 11.40 -8.77
C GLN A 717 6.38 10.66 -7.77
N ILE A 718 5.25 10.11 -8.23
CA ILE A 718 4.36 9.28 -7.40
C ILE A 718 5.08 8.01 -6.94
N ILE A 719 5.74 7.32 -7.87
CA ILE A 719 6.53 6.11 -7.58
C ILE A 719 7.66 6.44 -6.59
N ALA A 720 8.47 7.48 -6.87
CA ALA A 720 9.57 7.87 -6.00
C ALA A 720 9.09 8.22 -4.58
N THR A 721 7.96 8.93 -4.46
CA THR A 721 7.38 9.29 -3.14
C THR A 721 6.84 8.06 -2.43
N THR A 722 6.24 7.12 -3.15
CA THR A 722 5.75 5.84 -2.60
C THR A 722 6.91 4.98 -2.09
N LEU A 723 7.98 4.84 -2.87
CA LEU A 723 9.18 4.13 -2.44
C LEU A 723 9.87 4.80 -1.24
N LEU A 724 9.91 6.14 -1.23
CA LEU A 724 10.41 6.89 -0.08
C LEU A 724 9.56 6.62 1.17
N ALA A 725 8.24 6.64 1.06
CA ALA A 725 7.32 6.34 2.16
C ALA A 725 7.57 4.93 2.70
N ARG A 726 7.68 3.95 1.79
CA ARG A 726 7.99 2.55 2.12
C ARG A 726 9.31 2.44 2.89
N ARG A 727 10.38 3.06 2.40
CA ARG A 727 11.71 3.03 3.06
C ARG A 727 11.66 3.65 4.46
N ARG A 728 11.04 4.83 4.60
CA ARG A 728 10.90 5.52 5.89
C ARG A 728 10.08 4.71 6.88
N ARG A 729 8.98 4.09 6.43
CA ARG A 729 8.14 3.20 7.27
C ARG A 729 8.93 2.00 7.78
N HIS A 730 9.62 1.27 6.90
CA HIS A 730 10.41 0.10 7.31
C HIS A 730 11.55 0.48 8.26
N LYS A 731 12.29 1.56 7.95
CA LYS A 731 13.35 2.07 8.82
C LYS A 731 12.80 2.45 10.20
N PHE A 732 11.64 3.10 10.25
CA PHE A 732 10.97 3.47 11.49
C PHE A 732 10.58 2.25 12.33
N VAL A 733 9.84 1.30 11.77
CA VAL A 733 9.41 0.09 12.50
C VAL A 733 10.61 -0.73 12.98
N ARG A 734 11.62 -0.92 12.14
CA ARG A 734 12.86 -1.65 12.48
C ARG A 734 13.68 -0.94 13.57
N ALA A 735 13.74 0.39 13.54
CA ALA A 735 14.43 1.15 14.58
C ALA A 735 13.72 1.05 15.92
N VAL A 736 12.38 1.11 15.93
CA VAL A 736 11.60 0.96 17.16
C VAL A 736 11.71 -0.46 17.73
N SER A 737 11.64 -1.50 16.89
CA SER A 737 11.78 -2.89 17.36
C SER A 737 13.16 -3.22 17.92
N ARG A 738 14.21 -2.55 17.42
CA ARG A 738 15.59 -2.66 17.95
C ARG A 738 15.88 -1.76 19.15
N GLY A 739 14.88 -1.06 19.69
CA GLY A 739 15.05 -0.19 20.86
C GLY A 739 15.74 1.15 20.58
N LEU A 740 15.68 1.65 19.33
CA LEU A 740 16.19 2.97 18.91
C LEU A 740 17.70 3.15 19.15
N LEU A 741 18.47 2.07 19.01
CA LEU A 741 19.92 2.08 19.16
C LEU A 741 20.60 3.03 18.14
N PRO A 742 21.65 3.76 18.52
CA PRO A 742 22.48 4.48 17.56
C PRO A 742 23.05 3.48 16.54
N PRO A 743 23.28 3.88 15.28
CA PRO A 743 24.09 3.06 14.38
C PRO A 743 25.46 2.84 15.06
N GLU A 744 25.81 1.58 15.28
CA GLU A 744 27.15 1.17 15.70
C GLU A 744 28.16 1.96 14.86
N THR A 745 29.05 2.70 15.52
CA THR A 745 30.13 3.39 14.81
C THR A 745 30.86 2.34 13.97
N PRO A 746 31.08 2.59 12.67
CA PRO A 746 31.66 1.59 11.78
C PRO A 746 32.99 1.06 12.36
N PRO A 747 33.33 -0.23 12.10
CA PRO A 747 34.51 -0.88 12.70
C PRO A 747 35.83 -0.12 12.49
N SER A 748 35.87 0.81 11.53
CA SER A 748 36.99 1.69 11.19
C SER A 748 37.37 2.70 12.29
N LEU A 749 36.51 2.97 13.28
CA LEU A 749 36.80 3.93 14.36
C LEU A 749 37.22 3.31 15.70
N ARG A 750 37.57 2.02 15.74
CA ARG A 750 38.24 1.42 16.91
C ARG A 750 39.71 1.89 17.02
N ARG A 751 39.94 3.18 17.29
CA ARG A 751 41.24 3.61 17.80
C ARG A 751 41.41 3.08 19.22
N SER A 752 42.24 2.05 19.35
CA SER A 752 42.70 1.49 20.62
C SER A 752 43.24 2.60 21.52
N ARG A 753 42.47 3.02 22.53
CA ARG A 753 43.02 3.78 23.66
C ARG A 753 43.85 2.82 24.51
N LYS A 754 45.13 2.63 24.14
CA LYS A 754 46.13 2.12 25.08
C LYS A 754 46.23 3.09 26.25
N ARG A 755 45.66 2.71 27.41
CA ARG A 755 45.94 3.36 28.70
C ARG A 755 47.46 3.34 28.94
N ARG A 756 48.10 4.51 29.02
CA ARG A 756 49.41 4.65 29.67
C ARG A 756 49.19 5.13 31.11
N LEU A 757 49.76 4.39 32.06
CA LEU A 757 49.92 4.79 33.46
C LEU A 757 50.89 5.97 33.59
N PRO A 758 50.78 6.80 34.65
CA PRO A 758 51.67 7.95 34.86
C PRO A 758 52.91 7.57 35.70
N GLY A 759 54.10 8.05 35.30
CA GLY A 759 55.30 7.96 36.15
C GLY A 759 56.62 8.41 35.53
N LEU A 760 57.14 9.54 36.06
CA LEU A 760 58.54 10.00 36.22
C LEU A 760 59.39 10.59 35.06
N MET A 761 59.76 11.87 35.31
CA MET A 761 61.05 12.57 35.10
C MET A 761 61.74 12.59 33.72
N GLY A 762 61.87 13.81 33.18
CA GLY A 762 63.19 14.38 32.85
C GLY A 762 63.50 14.67 31.37
N MET A 763 63.80 15.95 31.11
CA MET A 763 64.62 16.52 30.02
C MET A 763 63.98 16.77 28.64
N ASP A 764 63.84 18.07 28.31
CA ASP A 764 63.89 18.66 26.95
C ASP A 764 65.29 18.42 26.30
N PRO A 765 65.54 18.61 24.97
CA PRO A 765 64.84 19.52 24.03
C PRO A 765 64.71 19.07 22.54
N ALA A 766 64.19 19.99 21.72
CA ALA A 766 64.51 20.29 20.31
C ALA A 766 63.39 20.05 19.27
N ASP A 767 62.85 21.18 18.78
CA ASP A 767 62.75 21.65 17.39
C ASP A 767 62.30 20.66 16.29
N ASP A 768 61.17 20.98 15.66
CA ASP A 768 61.14 21.27 14.21
C ASP A 768 59.80 21.96 13.85
N GLU A 769 59.93 23.24 13.46
CA GLU A 769 59.00 24.01 12.63
C GLU A 769 58.86 23.34 11.26
N VAL A 770 57.65 23.27 10.67
CA VAL A 770 57.39 23.77 9.28
C VAL A 770 55.88 23.91 9.03
N ASP A 771 55.48 25.16 8.87
CA ASP A 771 54.56 25.78 7.91
C ASP A 771 53.17 25.20 7.59
N ALA A 772 52.19 26.03 7.95
CA ALA A 772 50.96 26.24 7.23
C ALA A 772 51.25 26.90 5.87
N ASP A 773 50.52 26.49 4.83
CA ASP A 773 50.00 27.42 3.83
C ASP A 773 48.76 26.80 3.17
N ASP A 774 47.73 27.63 3.15
CA ASP A 774 46.40 27.46 2.56
C ASP A 774 46.47 27.35 1.02
N ASP A 775 45.59 26.56 0.42
CA ASP A 775 44.84 27.01 -0.76
C ASP A 775 43.59 26.15 -1.00
N ASP A 776 42.45 26.85 -1.03
CA ASP A 776 41.10 26.37 -1.27
C ASP A 776 40.90 25.87 -2.71
N ASN A 777 40.16 24.77 -2.89
CA ASN A 777 39.21 24.65 -4.01
C ASN A 777 38.16 23.52 -3.77
N ASP A 778 37.02 23.96 -3.26
CA ASP A 778 35.63 23.52 -3.50
C ASP A 778 35.36 22.18 -4.21
N GLY A 779 34.83 21.24 -3.44
CA GLY A 779 34.03 20.10 -3.89
C GLY A 779 32.92 19.83 -2.86
N GLU A 780 31.73 20.37 -3.10
CA GLU A 780 30.53 20.14 -2.28
C GLU A 780 30.18 18.64 -2.23
N GLY A 781 30.37 18.04 -1.05
CA GLY A 781 29.84 16.74 -0.68
C GLY A 781 29.07 16.88 0.62
N ASP A 782 27.80 16.47 0.59
CA ASP A 782 26.88 16.44 1.72
C ASP A 782 27.51 15.79 2.97
N ILE A 783 27.72 16.60 4.02
CA ILE A 783 28.15 16.14 5.34
C ILE A 783 27.04 16.40 6.36
N ASP A 784 26.66 15.30 7.01
CA ASP A 784 25.76 15.09 8.14
C ASP A 784 25.41 16.28 9.04
N VAL A 785 24.15 16.69 8.97
CA VAL A 785 23.45 17.54 9.96
C VAL A 785 23.38 16.88 11.35
N VAL A 786 23.60 15.56 11.44
CA VAL A 786 23.59 14.80 12.71
C VAL A 786 24.76 15.20 13.62
N LEU A 787 25.90 15.64 13.06
CA LEU A 787 27.08 16.00 13.85
C LEU A 787 26.98 17.39 14.50
N MET A 788 26.27 18.34 13.87
CA MET A 788 26.16 19.71 14.38
C MET A 788 25.24 19.84 15.61
N VAL A 789 24.25 18.96 15.77
CA VAL A 789 23.40 18.96 16.98
C VAL A 789 24.18 18.47 18.21
N CYS A 790 25.21 17.64 18.03
CA CYS A 790 26.02 17.10 19.13
C CYS A 790 27.09 18.07 19.64
N LEU A 791 27.63 18.96 18.80
CA LEU A 791 28.70 19.89 19.22
C LEU A 791 28.19 21.14 19.96
N GLY A 792 26.88 21.40 19.96
CA GLY A 792 26.27 22.56 20.64
C GLY A 792 25.85 22.34 22.10
N LEU A 793 26.11 21.16 22.67
CA LEU A 793 25.74 20.81 24.06
C LEU A 793 26.95 20.56 24.98
N GLU A 794 28.18 20.76 24.51
CA GLU A 794 29.41 20.68 25.32
C GLU A 794 30.18 22.02 25.42
N LEU A 795 29.51 23.17 25.22
CA LEU A 795 30.04 24.50 25.56
C LEU A 795 29.12 25.25 26.53
#